data_AF-A0A0E0EAH0-F1
#
_entry.id   AF-A0A0E0EAH0-F1
#
_cell.length_a   1.000
_cell.length_b   1.000
_cell.length_c   1.000
_cell.angle_alpha   90.00
_cell.angle_beta   90.00
_cell.angle_gamma   90.00
#
_symmetry.space_group_name_H-M   'P 1'
#
loop_
_entity.id
_entity.type
_entity.pdbx_description
1 polymer ?
#
loop_
_entity_poly.entity_id
_entity_poly.type
_entity_poly.pdbx_seq_one_letter_code
_entity_poly.pdbx_strand_id
1 'polypeptide(L)'
;MLATSTHAPHNPASSSPPPPPPPLLASSHPHLFRGSPRSRLRTVSMPPKWSLGYQQCRWSYDSSEKVLKVVRTFREKGIPCDVVWMDIDYMDGFRCFTFDSSRFPDPKSMVDDLHSIGCKAIWMLDPGIKKEEGYFVYETGSENDVWIQKADGSPFIGEVWPGDCVFPDFTCKRTRTWWASLVKDFIPNGVDGIWNDMNEPAVFKSTTKTMPESNIHRGDADISGVQNHSYYHNVYGMLMARSTYEGMAKANTEKRPFVLTRAGFIGSQRYAATWTGDNLSNWEHLHMSLPMVLQLGLSGQPLSGPDIGGFAGNATPKLFGRWMGVGALFPFSRGHTETGSIDHEPWSFGEECEEVCRLALLRRYRLLPHIYTLFYLSHLKGTPVAAPVFFADPQDPELRKIETSFLLGPLLVCASTVPDKGAHGCSHKLPKGIWLPFDFGDSHPDLPVLFLQGGAILPIGRPIKHVGEASLEDDLSLIISLDENGKAEGVLFEDAGDGYGFTQGNYLLTSYVAELHSSVVSVKVLKTEGSWKRPKRNLNISILLGGGAMISSHGIDGEEVHLTMPSDSEVYSLVATSELEQKKQMIKPIPDMDEPAGQEGAELSKTPVDLKSGDWMLKVVPWIGGRIISMTHLPSDSQWLHSRIEINGYEEYSGTEYRSAGCTEEYNVMRRYLEQSGEEESVCLEGDIGGGLVLQRHISILKDNPKIVQIDSSIQARNVGAGSGGFSRLVCLRVHPTFTLLHPTEVVVAFTAINGSKQGISPESGEVVLEGDMRPDGEWMLVDNCAGLSLVSKCLVHWGTGDVNMELWSEERPVSKETPLRICHQYEWASMCGLDTKDVNELDGSHATARLGRRDQSISVRHADGMCRPNRLAVQRATEGYSSSLVVDTEALMDGAALADIAYSEEGKAKVVYCLTTHGAVHVLHLDRRRRRRGRLRAVEVEPLAAGAFSTPYDTIARHTDAKSVVLCGGALYQVWRRPGGAGSAVAPAGMLDQRLLRVSESEVFVLRYDPGARGPRWVEAKDLGGHAVFLGANDAAAVVASSELVGDCVYYWDNTAAPEGGYEAFVFNVASRGSARRLPVAGGVSSPLWYFLPAWEKTNLKKPVQYDDSLPTASSDRWRRFHFNFRFRFRETAARR
;
A
#
# COMPACT_ATOMS: atom_id res chain seq x y z
N MET A 1 18.94 -22.56 -3.14
CA MET A 1 20.40 -22.35 -2.90
C MET A 1 20.52 -21.30 -1.81
N LEU A 2 21.41 -21.46 -0.83
CA LEU A 2 21.70 -20.46 0.20
C LEU A 2 23.17 -20.53 0.62
N ALA A 3 23.64 -19.50 1.32
CA ALA A 3 25.04 -19.10 1.46
C ALA A 3 25.97 -20.07 2.23
N THR A 4 27.28 -19.84 2.07
CA THR A 4 28.36 -20.37 2.92
C THR A 4 28.85 -19.30 3.90
N SER A 5 29.06 -19.69 5.16
CA SER A 5 29.47 -18.84 6.28
C SER A 5 30.97 -18.87 6.59
N THR A 6 31.47 -17.87 7.32
CA THR A 6 32.66 -17.98 8.19
C THR A 6 32.36 -17.42 9.59
N HIS A 7 33.06 -17.92 10.61
CA HIS A 7 32.90 -17.52 12.02
C HIS A 7 34.14 -16.80 12.56
N ALA A 8 33.92 -15.78 13.41
CA ALA A 8 34.90 -15.19 14.32
C ALA A 8 34.15 -14.72 15.62
N PRO A 9 34.84 -14.48 16.75
CA PRO A 9 34.18 -14.47 18.08
C PRO A 9 33.66 -13.10 18.55
N HIS A 10 32.52 -13.11 19.25
CA HIS A 10 31.94 -11.95 19.94
C HIS A 10 32.64 -11.60 21.27
N ASN A 11 32.47 -10.34 21.70
CA ASN A 11 32.52 -9.92 23.09
C ASN A 11 31.35 -8.92 23.31
N PRO A 12 30.53 -9.00 24.38
CA PRO A 12 29.12 -8.59 24.28
C PRO A 12 28.79 -7.17 24.73
N ALA A 13 27.97 -6.45 23.95
CA ALA A 13 27.17 -5.31 24.41
C ALA A 13 25.93 -5.03 23.52
N SER A 14 24.75 -4.94 24.14
CA SER A 14 23.53 -4.27 23.64
C SER A 14 23.03 -4.58 22.21
N SER A 15 22.90 -5.86 21.85
CA SER A 15 21.98 -6.30 20.79
C SER A 15 20.81 -7.09 21.40
N SER A 16 19.63 -7.03 20.78
CA SER A 16 18.49 -7.89 21.13
C SER A 16 18.92 -9.36 21.02
N PRO A 17 18.62 -10.23 22.00
CA PRO A 17 19.14 -11.59 22.03
C PRO A 17 18.78 -12.34 20.74
N PRO A 18 19.77 -12.78 19.93
CA PRO A 18 19.48 -13.39 18.64
C PRO A 18 18.70 -14.69 18.84
N PRO A 19 17.65 -14.95 18.04
CA PRO A 19 16.95 -16.23 18.09
C PRO A 19 17.92 -17.36 17.72
N PRO A 20 17.72 -18.59 18.24
CA PRO A 20 18.47 -19.75 17.78
C PRO A 20 18.33 -19.88 16.25
N PRO A 21 19.41 -20.21 15.51
CA PRO A 21 19.38 -20.19 14.05
C PRO A 21 18.27 -21.13 13.52
N PRO A 22 17.50 -20.68 12.52
CA PRO A 22 16.39 -21.48 11.99
C PRO A 22 16.91 -22.81 11.44
N PRO A 23 16.17 -23.92 11.61
CA PRO A 23 16.59 -25.21 11.08
C PRO A 23 16.68 -25.15 9.55
N LEU A 24 17.88 -25.32 9.00
CA LEU A 24 18.15 -25.33 7.57
C LEU A 24 17.47 -26.54 6.90
N LEU A 25 16.22 -26.35 6.47
CA LEU A 25 15.46 -27.32 5.68
C LEU A 25 15.85 -27.23 4.20
N ALA A 26 17.02 -27.75 3.86
CA ALA A 26 17.49 -27.85 2.48
C ALA A 26 16.92 -29.10 1.78
N SER A 27 16.17 -28.89 0.69
CA SER A 27 15.82 -29.93 -0.28
C SER A 27 15.90 -29.39 -1.71
N SER A 28 16.04 -30.28 -2.71
CA SER A 28 16.21 -29.91 -4.13
C SER A 28 14.89 -29.77 -4.91
N HIS A 29 13.75 -30.11 -4.31
CA HIS A 29 12.44 -30.05 -4.95
C HIS A 29 11.37 -29.57 -3.95
N PRO A 30 10.44 -28.67 -4.33
CA PRO A 30 9.38 -28.19 -3.43
C PRO A 30 8.46 -29.30 -2.93
N HIS A 31 8.31 -30.39 -3.70
CA HIS A 31 7.53 -31.58 -3.35
C HIS A 31 8.21 -32.55 -2.35
N LEU A 32 9.44 -32.22 -1.89
CA LEU A 32 10.26 -33.08 -1.03
C LEU A 32 10.64 -32.44 0.33
N PHE A 33 9.65 -31.93 1.04
CA PHE A 33 9.70 -31.87 2.51
C PHE A 33 9.25 -33.23 3.11
N ARG A 34 10.08 -34.28 2.96
CA ARG A 34 9.74 -35.65 3.43
C ARG A 34 10.76 -36.20 4.42
N GLY A 35 10.26 -36.76 5.54
CA GLY A 35 10.86 -37.95 6.16
C GLY A 35 11.99 -37.75 7.19
N SER A 36 11.82 -36.91 8.20
CA SER A 36 12.66 -36.94 9.41
C SER A 36 11.83 -37.31 10.65
N PRO A 37 12.17 -38.33 11.46
CA PRO A 37 11.42 -38.68 12.67
C PRO A 37 11.33 -37.56 13.74
N ARG A 38 12.12 -36.48 13.60
CA ARG A 38 12.02 -35.27 14.44
C ARG A 38 11.06 -34.21 13.89
N SER A 39 10.43 -34.41 12.72
CA SER A 39 9.64 -33.39 12.01
C SER A 39 8.22 -33.15 12.56
N ARG A 40 7.98 -33.28 13.87
CA ARG A 40 6.71 -32.85 14.50
C ARG A 40 6.57 -31.31 14.59
N LEU A 41 7.27 -30.58 13.72
CA LEU A 41 7.07 -29.14 13.56
C LEU A 41 5.83 -28.87 12.71
N ARG A 42 4.67 -28.89 13.40
CA ARG A 42 3.60 -27.90 13.17
C ARG A 42 2.99 -27.88 11.76
N THR A 43 2.37 -28.99 11.31
CA THR A 43 1.37 -28.92 10.23
C THR A 43 0.09 -28.21 10.69
N VAL A 44 -0.81 -27.89 9.76
CA VAL A 44 -2.13 -27.34 10.10
C VAL A 44 -2.98 -28.38 10.84
N SER A 45 -3.77 -27.95 11.82
CA SER A 45 -4.81 -28.82 12.40
C SER A 45 -5.94 -29.04 11.38
N MET A 46 -6.55 -30.22 11.33
CA MET A 46 -7.74 -30.40 10.50
C MET A 46 -8.83 -29.40 10.93
N PRO A 47 -9.35 -28.55 10.01
CA PRO A 47 -10.48 -27.69 10.33
C PRO A 47 -11.76 -28.53 10.48
N PRO A 48 -12.78 -28.05 11.20
CA PRO A 48 -14.11 -28.59 11.05
C PRO A 48 -14.66 -28.23 9.66
N LYS A 49 -15.32 -29.17 8.97
CA LYS A 49 -15.77 -29.04 7.57
C LYS A 49 -16.67 -27.81 7.34
N TRP A 50 -17.45 -27.41 8.34
CA TRP A 50 -18.33 -26.22 8.26
C TRP A 50 -17.53 -24.91 8.13
N SER A 51 -16.31 -24.81 8.69
CA SER A 51 -15.49 -23.60 8.55
C SER A 51 -14.85 -23.47 7.17
N LEU A 52 -15.01 -24.48 6.30
CA LEU A 52 -14.66 -24.43 4.89
C LEU A 52 -15.84 -24.05 3.99
N GLY A 53 -17.06 -23.88 4.53
CA GLY A 53 -18.17 -23.25 3.82
C GLY A 53 -17.89 -21.78 3.49
N TYR A 54 -18.92 -21.06 3.06
CA TYR A 54 -18.89 -19.60 2.98
C TYR A 54 -19.38 -18.99 4.28
N GLN A 55 -18.81 -17.84 4.64
CA GLN A 55 -19.01 -17.19 5.92
C GLN A 55 -19.40 -15.72 5.73
N GLN A 56 -20.48 -15.28 6.37
CA GLN A 56 -20.97 -13.90 6.30
C GLN A 56 -20.65 -13.13 7.59
N CYS A 57 -20.05 -11.94 7.43
CA CYS A 57 -19.69 -11.02 8.50
C CYS A 57 -19.99 -9.57 8.10
N ARG A 58 -20.07 -8.68 9.09
CA ARG A 58 -20.14 -7.22 8.99
C ARG A 58 -19.89 -6.66 10.39
N TRP A 59 -19.22 -5.52 10.47
CA TRP A 59 -19.28 -4.60 11.61
C TRP A 59 -20.49 -3.66 11.45
N SER A 60 -21.66 -3.83 12.07
CA SER A 60 -22.11 -4.98 12.86
C SER A 60 -23.43 -5.55 12.36
N TYR A 61 -23.63 -6.86 12.57
CA TYR A 61 -24.96 -7.39 12.85
C TYR A 61 -25.31 -7.07 14.32
N ASP A 62 -25.80 -5.86 14.52
CA ASP A 62 -26.07 -5.20 15.81
C ASP A 62 -27.06 -5.91 16.76
N SER A 63 -27.80 -6.92 16.30
CA SER A 63 -28.92 -7.52 17.03
C SER A 63 -29.26 -8.94 16.56
N SER A 64 -29.81 -9.76 17.45
CA SER A 64 -30.20 -11.15 17.16
C SER A 64 -31.20 -11.27 16.00
N GLU A 65 -32.13 -10.32 15.89
CA GLU A 65 -33.12 -10.29 14.81
C GLU A 65 -32.47 -10.06 13.43
N LYS A 66 -31.47 -9.17 13.37
CA LYS A 66 -30.70 -8.88 12.15
C LYS A 66 -29.86 -10.08 11.72
N VAL A 67 -29.18 -10.74 12.67
CA VAL A 67 -28.44 -12.00 12.44
C VAL A 67 -29.36 -13.09 11.85
N LEU A 68 -30.51 -13.34 12.49
CA LEU A 68 -31.46 -14.37 12.02
C LEU A 68 -32.08 -14.02 10.66
N LYS A 69 -32.40 -12.74 10.41
CA LYS A 69 -32.92 -12.27 9.12
C LYS A 69 -31.93 -12.56 7.99
N VAL A 70 -30.67 -12.18 8.12
CA VAL A 70 -29.64 -12.39 7.07
C VAL A 70 -29.50 -13.87 6.73
N VAL A 71 -29.39 -14.75 7.73
CA VAL A 71 -29.20 -16.19 7.48
C VAL A 71 -30.46 -16.84 6.89
N ARG A 72 -31.67 -16.39 7.27
CA ARG A 72 -32.92 -16.82 6.62
C ARG A 72 -32.97 -16.38 5.15
N THR A 73 -32.58 -15.14 4.84
CA THR A 73 -32.51 -14.64 3.45
C THR A 73 -31.51 -15.41 2.57
N PHE A 74 -30.36 -15.88 3.10
CA PHE A 74 -29.49 -16.84 2.40
C PHE A 74 -30.23 -18.13 2.02
N ARG A 75 -31.02 -18.70 2.94
CA ARG A 75 -31.76 -19.96 2.71
C ARG A 75 -32.92 -19.78 1.72
N GLU A 76 -33.62 -18.65 1.81
CA GLU A 76 -34.71 -18.24 0.91
C GLU A 76 -34.21 -18.07 -0.54
N LYS A 77 -33.13 -17.30 -0.74
CA LYS A 77 -32.49 -17.09 -2.06
C LYS A 77 -31.72 -18.32 -2.57
N GLY A 78 -31.56 -19.36 -1.75
CA GLY A 78 -30.83 -20.58 -2.10
C GLY A 78 -29.32 -20.37 -2.26
N ILE A 79 -28.77 -19.33 -1.62
CA ILE A 79 -27.35 -18.97 -1.68
C ILE A 79 -26.61 -19.73 -0.55
N PRO A 80 -25.55 -20.50 -0.85
CA PRO A 80 -24.88 -21.31 0.17
C PRO A 80 -24.13 -20.50 1.25
N CYS A 81 -24.36 -20.80 2.53
CA CYS A 81 -23.69 -20.15 3.67
C CYS A 81 -23.71 -21.05 4.91
N ASP A 82 -22.56 -21.28 5.56
CA ASP A 82 -22.42 -22.13 6.77
C ASP A 82 -22.27 -21.32 8.06
N VAL A 83 -21.83 -20.06 8.01
CA VAL A 83 -21.38 -19.32 9.21
C VAL A 83 -21.82 -17.86 9.18
N VAL A 84 -22.30 -17.36 10.32
CA VAL A 84 -22.54 -15.94 10.59
C VAL A 84 -21.68 -15.48 11.77
N TRP A 85 -21.23 -14.22 11.70
CA TRP A 85 -20.24 -13.64 12.60
C TRP A 85 -20.81 -12.45 13.38
N MET A 86 -20.44 -12.35 14.65
CA MET A 86 -20.83 -11.29 15.57
C MET A 86 -19.59 -10.49 16.00
N ASP A 87 -19.54 -9.26 15.51
CA ASP A 87 -18.50 -8.25 15.72
C ASP A 87 -18.69 -7.46 17.04
N ILE A 88 -17.81 -6.51 17.39
CA ILE A 88 -17.73 -5.87 18.72
C ILE A 88 -19.06 -5.47 19.35
N ASP A 89 -20.04 -5.02 18.57
CA ASP A 89 -21.30 -4.50 19.08
C ASP A 89 -22.19 -5.56 19.74
N TYR A 90 -21.91 -6.87 19.66
CA TYR A 90 -22.70 -7.85 20.43
C TYR A 90 -22.51 -7.71 21.95
N MET A 91 -21.39 -7.13 22.38
CA MET A 91 -20.97 -7.02 23.79
C MET A 91 -21.72 -5.90 24.53
N ASP A 92 -21.93 -6.05 25.84
CA ASP A 92 -22.33 -4.94 26.70
C ASP A 92 -21.15 -3.96 26.83
N GLY A 93 -21.26 -2.78 26.21
CA GLY A 93 -20.29 -1.69 26.33
C GLY A 93 -18.86 -2.09 25.94
N PHE A 94 -18.73 -2.92 24.90
CA PHE A 94 -17.48 -3.49 24.39
C PHE A 94 -16.69 -4.33 25.42
N ARG A 95 -17.37 -4.91 26.41
CA ARG A 95 -16.79 -5.85 27.37
C ARG A 95 -16.78 -7.27 26.81
N CYS A 96 -15.59 -7.80 26.52
CA CYS A 96 -15.42 -9.20 26.11
C CYS A 96 -16.09 -10.20 27.08
N PHE A 97 -16.53 -11.34 26.57
CA PHE A 97 -17.26 -12.37 27.31
C PHE A 97 -18.63 -11.92 27.91
N THR A 98 -19.19 -10.81 27.43
CA THR A 98 -20.56 -10.34 27.77
C THR A 98 -21.46 -10.28 26.54
N PHE A 99 -22.76 -10.10 26.75
CA PHE A 99 -23.74 -9.84 25.68
C PHE A 99 -24.59 -8.63 26.07
N ASP A 100 -24.90 -7.75 25.11
CA ASP A 100 -25.87 -6.68 25.30
C ASP A 100 -27.26 -7.29 25.52
N SER A 101 -27.80 -7.19 26.74
CA SER A 101 -29.08 -7.84 27.10
C SER A 101 -30.32 -7.23 26.43
N SER A 102 -30.18 -6.12 25.68
CA SER A 102 -31.28 -5.52 24.90
C SER A 102 -31.26 -5.97 23.44
N ARG A 103 -30.09 -6.25 22.87
CA ARG A 103 -29.90 -6.62 21.46
C ARG A 103 -29.59 -8.11 21.25
N PHE A 104 -29.06 -8.77 22.27
CA PHE A 104 -28.77 -10.21 22.38
C PHE A 104 -29.30 -10.77 23.72
N PRO A 105 -30.62 -10.72 23.98
CA PRO A 105 -31.22 -11.14 25.26
C PRO A 105 -31.09 -12.64 25.55
N ASP A 106 -31.10 -13.49 24.50
CA ASP A 106 -30.81 -14.92 24.60
C ASP A 106 -29.94 -15.37 23.40
N PRO A 107 -28.60 -15.26 23.52
CA PRO A 107 -27.68 -15.68 22.48
C PRO A 107 -27.81 -17.17 22.16
N LYS A 108 -28.13 -18.00 23.16
CA LYS A 108 -28.19 -19.45 23.02
C LYS A 108 -29.41 -19.87 22.20
N SER A 109 -30.58 -19.29 22.47
CA SER A 109 -31.79 -19.54 21.67
C SER A 109 -31.63 -19.02 20.24
N MET A 110 -31.00 -17.86 20.03
CA MET A 110 -30.67 -17.37 18.69
C MET A 110 -29.79 -18.38 17.92
N VAL A 111 -28.80 -18.96 18.59
CA VAL A 111 -27.89 -19.93 17.96
C VAL A 111 -28.56 -21.28 17.72
N ASP A 112 -29.46 -21.74 18.58
CA ASP A 112 -30.26 -22.95 18.32
C ASP A 112 -31.14 -22.77 17.06
N ASP A 113 -31.73 -21.59 16.89
CA ASP A 113 -32.45 -21.20 15.67
C ASP A 113 -31.53 -21.22 14.44
N LEU A 114 -30.31 -20.66 14.53
CA LEU A 114 -29.29 -20.73 13.46
C LEU A 114 -28.88 -22.18 13.13
N HIS A 115 -28.71 -23.03 14.15
CA HIS A 115 -28.36 -24.44 13.98
C HIS A 115 -29.48 -25.23 13.31
N SER A 116 -30.76 -24.89 13.59
CA SER A 116 -31.93 -25.51 12.95
C SER A 116 -31.96 -25.31 11.43
N ILE A 117 -31.42 -24.19 10.94
CA ILE A 117 -31.24 -23.88 9.52
C ILE A 117 -29.79 -24.10 9.03
N GLY A 118 -29.00 -24.88 9.77
CA GLY A 118 -27.68 -25.33 9.34
C GLY A 118 -26.59 -24.26 9.28
N CYS A 119 -26.68 -23.22 10.11
CA CYS A 119 -25.67 -22.18 10.25
C CYS A 119 -24.89 -22.33 11.57
N LYS A 120 -23.74 -21.67 11.67
CA LYS A 120 -22.79 -21.68 12.79
C LYS A 120 -22.51 -20.26 13.25
N ALA A 121 -22.25 -20.08 14.55
CA ALA A 121 -22.09 -18.77 15.16
C ALA A 121 -20.66 -18.53 15.64
N ILE A 122 -20.03 -17.47 15.13
CA ILE A 122 -18.69 -17.03 15.53
C ILE A 122 -18.75 -15.67 16.20
N TRP A 123 -18.07 -15.54 17.34
CA TRP A 123 -18.12 -14.36 18.20
C TRP A 123 -16.71 -13.78 18.42
N MET A 124 -16.55 -12.46 18.35
CA MET A 124 -15.26 -11.81 18.57
C MET A 124 -14.88 -11.66 20.05
N LEU A 125 -13.59 -11.75 20.36
CA LEU A 125 -12.98 -11.53 21.68
C LEU A 125 -11.59 -10.94 21.51
N ASP A 126 -11.41 -9.69 21.94
CA ASP A 126 -10.19 -8.90 21.82
C ASP A 126 -9.26 -9.03 23.05
N PRO A 127 -7.96 -8.72 22.95
CA PRO A 127 -7.06 -8.67 24.10
C PRO A 127 -7.24 -7.42 24.97
N GLY A 128 -7.95 -6.39 24.48
CA GLY A 128 -8.20 -5.16 25.22
C GLY A 128 -9.31 -5.33 26.24
N ILE A 129 -8.97 -5.73 27.47
CA ILE A 129 -9.96 -5.90 28.53
C ILE A 129 -10.24 -4.57 29.19
N LYS A 130 -11.47 -4.07 29.05
CA LYS A 130 -11.96 -2.84 29.71
C LYS A 130 -11.60 -2.83 31.20
N LYS A 131 -10.97 -1.75 31.65
CA LYS A 131 -10.54 -1.54 33.03
C LYS A 131 -11.66 -0.88 33.83
N GLU A 132 -12.55 -1.68 34.39
CA GLU A 132 -13.77 -1.24 35.06
C GLU A 132 -14.06 -2.12 36.30
N GLU A 133 -14.34 -1.50 37.46
CA GLU A 133 -14.73 -2.22 38.69
C GLU A 133 -16.17 -2.78 38.54
N GLY A 134 -16.43 -3.99 39.06
CA GLY A 134 -17.69 -4.72 38.83
C GLY A 134 -17.74 -5.56 37.55
N TYR A 135 -16.72 -5.48 36.68
CA TYR A 135 -16.61 -6.30 35.47
C TYR A 135 -15.74 -7.53 35.74
N PHE A 136 -16.38 -8.71 35.83
CA PHE A 136 -15.78 -9.95 36.31
C PHE A 136 -14.48 -10.38 35.61
N VAL A 137 -14.27 -10.03 34.33
CA VAL A 137 -13.03 -10.33 33.60
C VAL A 137 -11.88 -9.45 34.10
N TYR A 138 -12.13 -8.16 34.33
CA TYR A 138 -11.16 -7.25 34.93
C TYR A 138 -10.86 -7.62 36.39
N GLU A 139 -11.89 -8.00 37.15
CA GLU A 139 -11.74 -8.42 38.54
C GLU A 139 -10.92 -9.71 38.65
N THR A 140 -11.37 -10.82 38.04
CA THR A 140 -10.67 -12.11 38.12
C THR A 140 -9.28 -12.07 37.50
N GLY A 141 -9.05 -11.29 36.43
CA GLY A 141 -7.73 -11.09 35.85
C GLY A 141 -6.78 -10.31 36.78
N SER A 142 -7.32 -9.36 37.56
CA SER A 142 -6.56 -8.64 38.58
C SER A 142 -6.25 -9.53 39.79
N GLU A 143 -7.20 -10.32 40.27
CA GLU A 143 -7.00 -11.32 41.34
C GLU A 143 -5.95 -12.38 40.98
N ASN A 144 -5.92 -12.82 39.72
CA ASN A 144 -4.94 -13.81 39.22
C ASN A 144 -3.61 -13.16 38.77
N ASP A 145 -3.51 -11.82 38.83
CA ASP A 145 -2.35 -11.02 38.43
C ASP A 145 -1.89 -11.37 36.99
N VAL A 146 -2.84 -11.29 36.04
CA VAL A 146 -2.62 -11.76 34.65
C VAL A 146 -2.10 -10.68 33.70
N TRP A 147 -2.10 -9.41 34.11
CA TRP A 147 -1.84 -8.26 33.22
C TRP A 147 -0.37 -8.07 32.86
N ILE A 148 -0.13 -7.50 31.67
CA ILE A 148 1.17 -6.93 31.29
C ILE A 148 1.44 -5.69 32.15
N GLN A 149 2.71 -5.46 32.51
CA GLN A 149 3.11 -4.36 33.40
C GLN A 149 3.88 -3.26 32.66
N LYS A 150 3.96 -2.07 33.27
CA LYS A 150 4.98 -1.07 32.94
C LYS A 150 6.28 -1.37 33.71
N ALA A 151 7.36 -0.65 33.39
CA ALA A 151 8.64 -0.77 34.12
C ALA A 151 8.55 -0.41 35.63
N ASP A 152 7.48 0.26 36.06
CA ASP A 152 7.17 0.53 37.48
C ASP A 152 6.43 -0.61 38.21
N GLY A 153 6.13 -1.71 37.51
CA GLY A 153 5.43 -2.88 38.04
C GLY A 153 3.90 -2.77 38.11
N SER A 154 3.32 -1.59 37.85
CA SER A 154 1.86 -1.44 37.74
C SER A 154 1.35 -1.88 36.37
N PRO A 155 0.06 -2.30 36.24
CA PRO A 155 -0.50 -2.74 34.96
C PRO A 155 -0.34 -1.69 33.85
N PHE A 156 -0.13 -2.17 32.62
CA PHE A 156 -0.23 -1.34 31.43
C PHE A 156 -1.71 -0.98 31.17
N ILE A 157 -1.94 0.28 30.85
CA ILE A 157 -3.24 0.79 30.40
C ILE A 157 -3.03 1.41 29.03
N GLY A 158 -3.84 1.01 28.05
CA GLY A 158 -3.86 1.55 26.70
C GLY A 158 -5.29 1.67 26.19
N GLU A 159 -5.55 2.64 25.30
CA GLU A 159 -6.92 2.90 24.81
C GLU A 159 -7.24 2.07 23.55
N VAL A 160 -8.40 1.40 23.56
CA VAL A 160 -9.00 0.64 22.46
C VAL A 160 -10.54 0.86 22.49
N TRP A 161 -11.36 0.00 21.84
CA TRP A 161 -12.82 0.16 21.72
C TRP A 161 -13.59 0.51 23.01
N PRO A 162 -13.39 -0.17 24.17
CA PRO A 162 -14.11 0.18 25.41
C PRO A 162 -13.51 1.38 26.17
N GLY A 163 -12.51 2.08 25.61
CA GLY A 163 -11.70 3.09 26.29
C GLY A 163 -10.46 2.47 26.96
N ASP A 164 -10.22 2.84 28.22
CA ASP A 164 -9.12 2.33 29.08
C ASP A 164 -9.13 0.78 29.13
N CYS A 165 -8.12 0.13 28.55
CA CYS A 165 -7.94 -1.32 28.56
C CYS A 165 -6.69 -1.74 29.33
N VAL A 166 -6.76 -2.86 30.05
CA VAL A 166 -5.61 -3.67 30.46
C VAL A 166 -5.47 -4.88 29.52
N PHE A 167 -4.25 -5.39 29.38
CA PHE A 167 -3.90 -6.43 28.40
C PHE A 167 -3.40 -7.70 29.10
N PRO A 168 -3.98 -8.89 28.83
CA PRO A 168 -3.51 -10.16 29.40
C PRO A 168 -2.11 -10.52 28.92
N ASP A 169 -1.19 -10.83 29.84
CA ASP A 169 0.13 -11.35 29.49
C ASP A 169 0.06 -12.84 29.08
N PHE A 170 -0.29 -13.12 27.84
CA PHE A 170 -0.32 -14.49 27.29
C PHE A 170 1.04 -15.22 27.31
N THR A 171 2.15 -14.54 27.63
CA THR A 171 3.44 -15.21 27.87
C THR A 171 3.45 -16.00 29.17
N CYS A 172 2.57 -15.68 30.14
CA CYS A 172 2.38 -16.42 31.38
C CYS A 172 1.40 -17.60 31.23
N LYS A 173 1.77 -18.81 31.67
CA LYS A 173 0.90 -19.99 31.68
C LYS A 173 -0.36 -19.79 32.51
N ARG A 174 -0.28 -19.02 33.62
CA ARG A 174 -1.44 -18.64 34.43
C ARG A 174 -2.47 -17.87 33.61
N THR A 175 -2.04 -16.84 32.86
CA THR A 175 -2.89 -16.02 32.01
C THR A 175 -3.51 -16.83 30.88
N ARG A 176 -2.73 -17.67 30.20
CA ARG A 176 -3.27 -18.60 29.19
C ARG A 176 -4.31 -19.57 29.78
N THR A 177 -4.11 -20.00 31.03
CA THR A 177 -5.06 -20.90 31.73
C THR A 177 -6.33 -20.17 32.13
N TRP A 178 -6.23 -18.95 32.67
CA TRP A 178 -7.35 -18.06 33.00
C TRP A 178 -8.20 -17.73 31.76
N TRP A 179 -7.57 -17.27 30.67
CA TRP A 179 -8.26 -17.00 29.40
C TRP A 179 -8.94 -18.24 28.84
N ALA A 180 -8.27 -19.39 28.86
CA ALA A 180 -8.85 -20.65 28.41
C ALA A 180 -10.03 -21.11 29.29
N SER A 181 -10.12 -20.69 30.56
CA SER A 181 -11.29 -20.93 31.42
C SER A 181 -12.44 -19.98 31.06
N LEU A 182 -12.18 -18.68 30.88
CA LEU A 182 -13.20 -17.72 30.41
C LEU A 182 -13.79 -18.16 29.06
N VAL A 183 -12.93 -18.52 28.10
CA VAL A 183 -13.36 -19.09 26.81
C VAL A 183 -14.19 -20.35 27.02
N LYS A 184 -13.73 -21.31 27.84
CA LYS A 184 -14.46 -22.55 28.13
C LYS A 184 -15.89 -22.26 28.62
N ASP A 185 -16.03 -21.32 29.54
CA ASP A 185 -17.31 -20.99 30.19
C ASP A 185 -18.19 -20.05 29.34
N PHE A 186 -17.62 -19.44 28.30
CA PHE A 186 -18.34 -18.69 27.27
C PHE A 186 -18.96 -19.59 26.18
N ILE A 187 -18.35 -20.73 25.84
CA ILE A 187 -18.85 -21.65 24.79
C ILE A 187 -20.32 -22.09 24.94
N PRO A 188 -20.83 -22.41 26.15
CA PRO A 188 -22.22 -22.84 26.36
C PRO A 188 -23.30 -21.88 25.83
N ASN A 189 -22.97 -20.60 25.58
CA ASN A 189 -23.89 -19.59 25.03
C ASN A 189 -24.17 -19.74 23.53
N GLY A 190 -23.64 -20.77 22.86
CA GLY A 190 -23.81 -20.98 21.41
C GLY A 190 -22.62 -20.49 20.58
N VAL A 191 -21.39 -20.74 21.05
CA VAL A 191 -20.16 -20.36 20.33
C VAL A 191 -19.64 -21.58 19.57
N ASP A 192 -19.75 -21.62 18.25
CA ASP A 192 -19.11 -22.67 17.43
C ASP A 192 -17.65 -22.35 17.09
N GLY A 193 -17.31 -21.06 17.01
CA GLY A 193 -15.96 -20.56 16.77
C GLY A 193 -15.72 -19.20 17.41
N ILE A 194 -14.46 -18.81 17.57
CA ILE A 194 -14.07 -17.52 18.15
C ILE A 194 -13.19 -16.75 17.17
N TRP A 195 -13.38 -15.44 17.12
CA TRP A 195 -12.52 -14.50 16.42
C TRP A 195 -11.68 -13.74 17.46
N ASN A 196 -10.35 -13.73 17.29
CA ASN A 196 -9.45 -12.87 18.05
C ASN A 196 -8.86 -11.82 17.12
N ASP A 197 -9.38 -10.60 17.21
CA ASP A 197 -8.83 -9.44 16.52
C ASP A 197 -7.98 -8.59 17.48
N MET A 198 -7.42 -7.49 16.98
CA MET A 198 -6.69 -6.46 17.73
C MET A 198 -5.48 -7.02 18.50
N ASN A 199 -4.97 -8.18 18.08
CA ASN A 199 -4.04 -9.03 18.83
C ASN A 199 -2.58 -8.98 18.39
N GLU A 200 -2.20 -7.90 17.72
CA GLU A 200 -0.82 -7.49 17.49
C GLU A 200 0.00 -7.29 18.79
N PRO A 201 -0.47 -6.67 19.90
CA PRO A 201 -1.79 -6.06 20.15
C PRO A 201 -1.92 -4.63 19.62
N ALA A 202 -3.13 -4.23 19.24
CA ALA A 202 -3.45 -2.86 18.85
C ALA A 202 -3.64 -1.93 20.07
N VAL A 203 -3.18 -0.68 19.97
CA VAL A 203 -3.35 0.40 20.96
C VAL A 203 -3.52 1.73 20.25
N PHE A 204 -4.68 2.39 20.37
CA PHE A 204 -5.03 3.54 19.51
C PHE A 204 -4.18 4.79 19.71
N LYS A 205 -3.76 5.03 20.96
CA LYS A 205 -3.05 6.27 21.37
C LYS A 205 -1.53 6.13 21.50
N SER A 206 -0.93 5.06 20.99
CA SER A 206 0.54 4.94 20.88
C SER A 206 1.05 5.34 19.49
N THR A 207 2.31 5.80 19.42
CA THR A 207 2.96 6.25 18.17
C THR A 207 3.05 5.14 17.12
N THR A 208 3.25 3.90 17.56
CA THR A 208 3.38 2.70 16.72
C THR A 208 2.06 1.95 16.53
N LYS A 209 0.95 2.45 17.08
CA LYS A 209 -0.37 1.78 17.16
C LYS A 209 -0.37 0.40 17.84
N THR A 210 0.71 0.04 18.54
CA THR A 210 0.84 -1.17 19.36
C THR A 210 1.39 -0.84 20.75
N MET A 211 1.61 -1.85 21.59
CA MET A 211 2.09 -1.67 22.97
C MET A 211 3.54 -1.13 22.99
N PRO A 212 3.88 -0.18 23.88
CA PRO A 212 5.25 0.32 24.03
C PRO A 212 6.26 -0.80 24.33
N GLU A 213 7.44 -0.74 23.69
CA GLU A 213 8.46 -1.78 23.83
C GLU A 213 8.96 -1.98 25.27
N SER A 214 8.92 -0.93 26.10
CA SER A 214 9.35 -0.93 27.50
C SER A 214 8.35 -1.56 28.47
N ASN A 215 7.21 -2.07 27.99
CA ASN A 215 6.29 -2.86 28.80
C ASN A 215 6.89 -4.24 29.15
N ILE A 216 6.58 -4.73 30.34
CA ILE A 216 7.19 -5.93 30.93
C ILE A 216 6.22 -7.10 30.89
N HIS A 217 6.62 -8.13 30.16
CA HIS A 217 6.03 -9.47 30.20
C HIS A 217 6.78 -10.34 31.20
N ARG A 218 6.05 -11.22 31.88
CA ARG A 218 6.55 -12.04 33.00
C ARG A 218 6.61 -13.52 32.61
N GLY A 219 6.95 -13.76 31.34
CA GLY A 219 6.76 -15.02 30.64
C GLY A 219 7.38 -16.25 31.30
N ASP A 220 6.83 -17.40 30.95
CA ASP A 220 7.27 -18.67 31.54
C ASP A 220 8.77 -18.95 31.26
N ALA A 221 9.43 -19.65 32.18
CA ALA A 221 10.86 -19.93 32.08
C ALA A 221 11.25 -20.78 30.85
N ASP A 222 10.32 -21.55 30.28
CA ASP A 222 10.50 -22.32 29.05
C ASP A 222 10.35 -21.49 27.75
N ILE A 223 9.99 -20.21 27.86
CA ILE A 223 9.91 -19.25 26.73
C ILE A 223 10.79 -18.01 26.92
N SER A 224 11.82 -18.10 27.78
CA SER A 224 12.83 -17.08 28.10
C SER A 224 12.49 -16.04 29.18
N GLY A 225 11.46 -16.28 30.00
CA GLY A 225 11.30 -15.58 31.28
C GLY A 225 10.75 -14.15 31.20
N VAL A 226 11.08 -13.32 32.20
CA VAL A 226 10.72 -11.90 32.23
C VAL A 226 11.48 -11.14 31.14
N GLN A 227 10.79 -10.46 30.23
CA GLN A 227 11.37 -9.69 29.13
C GLN A 227 10.50 -8.47 28.78
N ASN A 228 11.08 -7.54 28.01
CA ASN A 228 10.38 -6.42 27.41
C ASN A 228 9.41 -6.85 26.29
N HIS A 229 8.41 -6.02 25.97
CA HIS A 229 7.41 -6.30 24.93
C HIS A 229 8.05 -6.56 23.55
N SER A 230 9.14 -5.86 23.21
CA SER A 230 9.86 -6.09 21.94
C SER A 230 10.45 -7.50 21.78
N TYR A 231 10.61 -8.28 22.87
CA TYR A 231 10.98 -9.70 22.78
C TYR A 231 9.78 -10.61 22.42
N TYR A 232 8.57 -10.26 22.88
CA TYR A 232 7.38 -11.11 22.80
C TYR A 232 6.31 -10.65 21.79
N HIS A 233 6.39 -9.42 21.28
CA HIS A 233 5.41 -8.79 20.38
C HIS A 233 4.84 -9.75 19.33
N ASN A 234 5.68 -10.25 18.43
CA ASN A 234 5.27 -11.13 17.32
C ASN A 234 4.67 -12.48 17.76
N VAL A 235 4.88 -12.94 19.00
CA VAL A 235 4.27 -14.19 19.50
C VAL A 235 3.01 -13.94 20.35
N TYR A 236 2.65 -12.68 20.63
CA TYR A 236 1.51 -12.32 21.47
C TYR A 236 0.18 -12.87 20.91
N GLY A 237 -0.18 -12.51 19.67
CA GLY A 237 -1.39 -13.00 19.00
C GLY A 237 -1.43 -14.53 18.86
N MET A 238 -0.29 -15.18 18.56
CA MET A 238 -0.20 -16.65 18.52
C MET A 238 -0.49 -17.27 19.91
N LEU A 239 -0.05 -16.65 21.00
CA LEU A 239 -0.29 -17.13 22.37
C LEU A 239 -1.74 -16.85 22.83
N MET A 240 -2.35 -15.76 22.38
CA MET A 240 -3.79 -15.51 22.55
C MET A 240 -4.62 -16.58 21.82
N ALA A 241 -4.42 -16.74 20.51
CA ALA A 241 -5.14 -17.72 19.68
C ALA A 241 -4.95 -19.16 20.18
N ARG A 242 -3.74 -19.50 20.67
CA ARG A 242 -3.48 -20.76 21.39
C ARG A 242 -4.35 -20.91 22.63
N SER A 243 -4.46 -19.86 23.45
CA SER A 243 -5.24 -19.88 24.70
C SER A 243 -6.73 -20.02 24.42
N THR A 244 -7.23 -19.38 23.36
CA THR A 244 -8.59 -19.56 22.85
C THR A 244 -8.83 -20.99 22.39
N TYR A 245 -7.94 -21.55 21.55
CA TYR A 245 -8.02 -22.95 21.09
C TYR A 245 -8.00 -23.95 22.27
N GLU A 246 -7.10 -23.76 23.24
CA GLU A 246 -7.04 -24.58 24.46
C GLU A 246 -8.25 -24.38 25.39
N GLY A 247 -8.98 -23.28 25.30
CA GLY A 247 -10.25 -23.05 26.00
C GLY A 247 -11.43 -23.76 25.33
N MET A 248 -11.57 -23.62 24.01
CA MET A 248 -12.58 -24.31 23.23
C MET A 248 -12.47 -25.84 23.36
N ALA A 249 -11.26 -26.39 23.28
CA ALA A 249 -11.02 -27.82 23.45
C ALA A 249 -11.34 -28.34 24.86
N LYS A 250 -11.36 -27.47 25.89
CA LYS A 250 -11.82 -27.80 27.25
C LYS A 250 -13.34 -27.71 27.41
N ALA A 251 -14.04 -26.94 26.56
CA ALA A 251 -15.49 -26.86 26.56
C ALA A 251 -16.12 -28.08 25.89
N ASN A 252 -15.51 -28.58 24.80
CA ASN A 252 -16.01 -29.75 24.08
C ASN A 252 -14.84 -30.55 23.50
N THR A 253 -14.60 -31.75 24.03
CA THR A 253 -13.54 -32.67 23.56
C THR A 253 -13.87 -33.36 22.24
N GLU A 254 -15.14 -33.37 21.86
CA GLU A 254 -15.66 -34.10 20.70
C GLU A 254 -15.79 -33.23 19.45
N LYS A 255 -15.56 -31.92 19.54
CA LYS A 255 -15.52 -30.97 18.41
C LYS A 255 -14.11 -30.43 18.17
N ARG A 256 -13.80 -30.04 16.93
CA ARG A 256 -12.57 -29.33 16.58
C ARG A 256 -12.77 -27.83 16.84
N PRO A 257 -11.93 -27.16 17.65
CA PRO A 257 -12.00 -25.71 17.78
C PRO A 257 -11.76 -25.01 16.44
N PHE A 258 -12.55 -23.98 16.16
CA PHE A 258 -12.24 -22.99 15.12
C PHE A 258 -11.92 -21.65 15.78
N VAL A 259 -10.72 -21.13 15.51
CA VAL A 259 -10.30 -19.79 15.89
C VAL A 259 -9.84 -19.05 14.64
N LEU A 260 -10.22 -17.79 14.47
CA LEU A 260 -9.58 -16.85 13.55
C LEU A 260 -8.69 -15.89 14.36
N THR A 261 -7.49 -15.59 13.89
CA THR A 261 -6.57 -14.61 14.50
C THR A 261 -6.11 -13.59 13.46
N ARG A 262 -5.85 -12.33 13.84
CA ARG A 262 -5.23 -11.36 12.93
C ARG A 262 -3.71 -11.48 12.97
N ALA A 263 -3.12 -11.29 14.13
CA ALA A 263 -1.70 -11.48 14.36
C ALA A 263 -1.34 -12.96 14.61
N GLY A 264 -0.11 -13.33 14.26
CA GLY A 264 0.37 -14.70 14.38
C GLY A 264 1.88 -14.83 14.18
N PHE A 265 2.39 -16.04 14.40
CA PHE A 265 3.81 -16.36 14.23
C PHE A 265 3.97 -17.73 13.58
N ILE A 266 5.22 -18.14 13.30
CA ILE A 266 5.55 -19.46 12.72
C ILE A 266 5.04 -20.58 13.63
N GLY A 267 3.84 -21.08 13.35
CA GLY A 267 3.11 -21.99 14.22
C GLY A 267 1.67 -21.61 14.57
N SER A 268 1.09 -20.50 14.08
CA SER A 268 -0.35 -20.22 14.31
C SER A 268 -1.28 -21.29 13.73
N GLN A 269 -0.88 -21.99 12.65
CA GLN A 269 -1.67 -22.98 11.91
C GLN A 269 -2.14 -24.21 12.72
N ARG A 270 -1.58 -24.45 13.93
CA ARG A 270 -2.10 -25.50 14.83
C ARG A 270 -3.36 -25.06 15.59
N TYR A 271 -3.58 -23.75 15.71
CA TYR A 271 -4.57 -23.17 16.62
C TYR A 271 -5.61 -22.31 15.90
N ALA A 272 -5.26 -21.65 14.79
CA ALA A 272 -6.14 -20.70 14.15
C ALA A 272 -6.00 -20.63 12.61
N ALA A 273 -7.12 -20.28 11.96
CA ALA A 273 -7.15 -19.61 10.68
C ALA A 273 -6.57 -18.18 10.81
N THR A 274 -6.22 -17.56 9.68
CA THR A 274 -5.86 -16.13 9.63
C THR A 274 -6.61 -15.47 8.48
N TRP A 275 -6.75 -14.14 8.49
CA TRP A 275 -7.13 -13.38 7.30
C TRP A 275 -6.09 -12.30 7.00
N THR A 276 -6.24 -11.56 5.91
CA THR A 276 -5.26 -10.53 5.49
C THR A 276 -5.36 -9.21 6.23
N GLY A 277 -6.28 -9.08 7.19
CA GLY A 277 -6.62 -7.81 7.83
C GLY A 277 -7.44 -6.88 6.92
N ASP A 278 -7.70 -5.71 7.49
CA ASP A 278 -8.57 -4.63 7.05
C ASP A 278 -8.17 -4.12 5.64
N ASN A 279 -8.81 -4.64 4.59
CA ASN A 279 -8.54 -4.31 3.19
C ASN A 279 -9.54 -3.29 2.60
N LEU A 280 -9.22 -2.71 1.44
CA LEU A 280 -10.09 -1.70 0.80
C LEU A 280 -10.98 -2.33 -0.28
N SER A 281 -12.18 -1.76 -0.47
CA SER A 281 -13.13 -2.15 -1.53
C SER A 281 -12.73 -1.63 -2.91
N ASN A 282 -11.56 -2.05 -3.41
CA ASN A 282 -11.02 -1.67 -4.73
C ASN A 282 -10.37 -2.85 -5.50
N TRP A 283 -9.99 -2.60 -6.75
CA TRP A 283 -9.43 -3.61 -7.66
C TRP A 283 -8.00 -4.02 -7.28
N GLU A 284 -7.26 -3.10 -6.66
CA GLU A 284 -5.90 -3.26 -6.20
C GLU A 284 -5.83 -4.25 -5.03
N HIS A 285 -6.73 -4.15 -4.05
CA HIS A 285 -6.80 -5.08 -2.91
C HIS A 285 -7.40 -6.43 -3.32
N LEU A 286 -8.34 -6.47 -4.27
CA LEU A 286 -8.73 -7.71 -4.95
C LEU A 286 -7.50 -8.39 -5.57
N HIS A 287 -6.66 -7.65 -6.32
CA HIS A 287 -5.44 -8.19 -6.92
C HIS A 287 -4.45 -8.69 -5.87
N MET A 288 -4.12 -7.87 -4.86
CA MET A 288 -3.17 -8.23 -3.79
C MET A 288 -3.61 -9.45 -2.96
N SER A 289 -4.91 -9.73 -2.87
CA SER A 289 -5.40 -10.86 -2.08
C SER A 289 -4.83 -12.22 -2.54
N LEU A 290 -4.58 -12.42 -3.83
CA LEU A 290 -4.00 -13.66 -4.37
C LEU A 290 -2.55 -13.89 -3.90
N PRO A 291 -1.56 -13.00 -4.15
CA PRO A 291 -0.20 -13.18 -3.66
C PRO A 291 -0.09 -13.14 -2.14
N MET A 292 -1.00 -12.48 -1.41
CA MET A 292 -1.04 -12.57 0.06
C MET A 292 -1.45 -13.97 0.55
N VAL A 293 -2.57 -14.52 0.06
CA VAL A 293 -3.02 -15.88 0.41
C VAL A 293 -1.99 -16.94 0.02
N LEU A 294 -1.35 -16.79 -1.14
CA LEU A 294 -0.28 -17.70 -1.59
C LEU A 294 0.95 -17.65 -0.67
N GLN A 295 1.39 -16.46 -0.24
CA GLN A 295 2.55 -16.34 0.65
C GLN A 295 2.27 -16.83 2.07
N LEU A 296 1.04 -16.65 2.58
CA LEU A 296 0.59 -17.26 3.85
C LEU A 296 0.60 -18.79 3.74
N GLY A 297 0.07 -19.35 2.65
CA GLY A 297 0.13 -20.79 2.36
C GLY A 297 1.56 -21.35 2.30
N LEU A 298 2.47 -20.66 1.60
CA LEU A 298 3.90 -21.02 1.56
C LEU A 298 4.60 -20.92 2.93
N SER A 299 4.16 -19.98 3.77
CA SER A 299 4.68 -19.78 5.13
C SER A 299 4.14 -20.80 6.15
N GLY A 300 3.32 -21.76 5.71
CA GLY A 300 2.74 -22.81 6.54
C GLY A 300 1.40 -22.45 7.19
N GLN A 301 0.74 -21.38 6.75
CA GLN A 301 -0.59 -20.95 7.18
C GLN A 301 -1.62 -21.15 6.04
N PRO A 302 -2.03 -22.40 5.74
CA PRO A 302 -2.82 -22.73 4.55
C PRO A 302 -4.32 -22.42 4.68
N LEU A 303 -4.82 -22.10 5.88
CA LEU A 303 -6.18 -21.63 6.12
C LEU A 303 -6.14 -20.10 6.24
N SER A 304 -6.14 -19.46 5.08
CA SER A 304 -6.04 -18.01 4.90
C SER A 304 -6.91 -17.51 3.76
N GLY A 305 -7.32 -16.24 3.81
CA GLY A 305 -8.20 -15.57 2.84
C GLY A 305 -8.26 -14.06 3.13
N PRO A 306 -8.70 -13.24 2.16
CA PRO A 306 -9.07 -11.85 2.42
C PRO A 306 -10.49 -11.75 2.99
N ASP A 307 -10.86 -10.54 3.40
CA ASP A 307 -12.27 -10.17 3.45
C ASP A 307 -12.77 -9.86 2.02
N ILE A 308 -13.82 -10.58 1.62
CA ILE A 308 -14.35 -10.59 0.25
C ILE A 308 -15.31 -9.41 0.07
N GLY A 309 -15.08 -8.63 -0.98
CA GLY A 309 -15.75 -7.35 -1.25
C GLY A 309 -14.90 -6.14 -0.84
N GLY A 310 -14.01 -6.33 0.14
CA GLY A 310 -13.25 -5.26 0.79
C GLY A 310 -13.89 -4.86 2.12
N PHE A 311 -13.05 -4.62 3.14
CA PHE A 311 -13.48 -4.22 4.46
C PHE A 311 -13.94 -2.75 4.47
N ALA A 312 -13.06 -1.83 4.09
CA ALA A 312 -13.32 -0.39 4.13
C ALA A 312 -13.70 0.19 2.75
N GLY A 313 -14.67 1.10 2.75
CA GLY A 313 -15.33 1.65 1.57
C GLY A 313 -16.35 0.70 0.93
N ASN A 314 -17.16 1.23 0.02
CA ASN A 314 -18.21 0.48 -0.68
C ASN A 314 -17.68 -0.19 -1.95
N ALA A 315 -18.04 -1.45 -2.19
CA ALA A 315 -17.76 -2.10 -3.47
C ALA A 315 -18.75 -1.66 -4.57
N THR A 316 -18.34 -1.69 -5.84
CA THR A 316 -19.30 -1.67 -6.96
C THR A 316 -19.84 -3.08 -7.22
N PRO A 317 -21.03 -3.26 -7.82
CA PRO A 317 -21.58 -4.57 -8.13
C PRO A 317 -20.61 -5.50 -8.88
N LYS A 318 -19.91 -4.96 -9.88
CA LYS A 318 -18.95 -5.70 -10.71
C LYS A 318 -17.69 -6.08 -9.94
N LEU A 319 -17.20 -5.19 -9.06
CA LEU A 319 -16.08 -5.52 -8.16
C LEU A 319 -16.48 -6.61 -7.16
N PHE A 320 -17.64 -6.47 -6.51
CA PHE A 320 -18.10 -7.43 -5.51
C PHE A 320 -18.29 -8.83 -6.11
N GLY A 321 -18.99 -8.95 -7.25
CA GLY A 321 -19.19 -10.24 -7.92
C GLY A 321 -17.89 -10.86 -8.43
N ARG A 322 -16.94 -10.05 -8.91
CA ARG A 322 -15.58 -10.52 -9.25
C ARG A 322 -14.85 -11.06 -8.02
N TRP A 323 -14.93 -10.33 -6.91
CA TRP A 323 -14.28 -10.70 -5.64
C TRP A 323 -14.90 -11.97 -5.09
N MET A 324 -16.23 -12.12 -5.10
CA MET A 324 -16.90 -13.35 -4.71
C MET A 324 -16.49 -14.52 -5.63
N GLY A 325 -16.35 -14.28 -6.93
CA GLY A 325 -15.91 -15.28 -7.92
C GLY A 325 -14.58 -15.95 -7.58
N VAL A 326 -13.55 -15.18 -7.22
CA VAL A 326 -12.25 -15.72 -6.78
C VAL A 326 -12.21 -16.08 -5.29
N GLY A 327 -12.89 -15.29 -4.46
CA GLY A 327 -12.95 -15.43 -3.01
C GLY A 327 -13.62 -16.71 -2.54
N ALA A 328 -14.64 -17.17 -3.27
CA ALA A 328 -15.26 -18.48 -3.07
C ALA A 328 -14.27 -19.65 -3.24
N LEU A 329 -13.13 -19.45 -3.92
CA LEU A 329 -12.12 -20.48 -4.16
C LEU A 329 -10.86 -20.34 -3.27
N PHE A 330 -10.78 -19.33 -2.40
CA PHE A 330 -9.72 -19.25 -1.38
C PHE A 330 -9.94 -20.26 -0.24
N PRO A 331 -8.88 -20.70 0.47
CA PRO A 331 -9.02 -21.66 1.56
C PRO A 331 -9.97 -21.19 2.67
N PHE A 332 -9.78 -19.96 3.17
CA PHE A 332 -10.77 -19.23 3.98
C PHE A 332 -11.57 -18.28 3.10
N SER A 333 -12.87 -18.16 3.33
CA SER A 333 -13.81 -17.41 2.48
C SER A 333 -14.87 -16.73 3.34
N ARG A 334 -14.59 -15.47 3.71
CA ARG A 334 -15.46 -14.60 4.51
C ARG A 334 -15.79 -13.34 3.73
N GLY A 335 -17.07 -13.00 3.58
CA GLY A 335 -17.49 -11.64 3.24
C GLY A 335 -17.56 -10.81 4.51
N HIS A 336 -16.97 -9.61 4.52
CA HIS A 336 -16.91 -8.72 5.69
C HIS A 336 -16.69 -7.28 5.24
N THR A 337 -17.22 -6.32 6.00
CA THR A 337 -17.06 -4.88 5.79
C THR A 337 -17.34 -4.06 7.04
N GLU A 338 -16.81 -2.85 7.07
CA GLU A 338 -16.87 -1.88 8.16
C GLU A 338 -18.28 -1.32 8.43
N THR A 339 -18.40 -0.59 9.54
CA THR A 339 -19.61 0.16 9.89
C THR A 339 -19.73 1.44 9.05
N GLY A 340 -20.95 1.73 8.56
CA GLY A 340 -21.20 2.84 7.63
C GLY A 340 -21.09 2.48 6.14
N SER A 341 -20.63 1.26 5.81
CA SER A 341 -20.73 0.68 4.47
C SER A 341 -22.19 0.44 4.04
N ILE A 342 -22.44 0.34 2.73
CA ILE A 342 -23.66 -0.26 2.19
C ILE A 342 -23.69 -1.77 2.48
N ASP A 343 -24.88 -2.39 2.53
CA ASP A 343 -25.00 -3.83 2.71
C ASP A 343 -24.15 -4.59 1.65
N HIS A 344 -23.32 -5.55 2.10
CA HIS A 344 -22.32 -6.30 1.31
C HIS A 344 -22.70 -7.81 1.22
N GLU A 345 -23.97 -8.11 1.49
CA GLU A 345 -24.60 -9.40 1.28
C GLU A 345 -24.82 -9.61 -0.24
N PRO A 346 -24.79 -10.86 -0.75
CA PRO A 346 -24.91 -11.14 -2.19
C PRO A 346 -26.06 -10.47 -2.95
N TRP A 347 -27.18 -10.21 -2.27
CA TRP A 347 -28.39 -9.61 -2.85
C TRP A 347 -28.41 -8.07 -2.87
N SER A 348 -27.42 -7.42 -2.27
CA SER A 348 -27.38 -5.95 -2.14
C SER A 348 -26.90 -5.23 -3.41
N PHE A 349 -26.40 -5.99 -4.39
CA PHE A 349 -25.76 -5.47 -5.61
C PHE A 349 -26.58 -5.71 -6.90
N GLY A 350 -27.87 -6.04 -6.79
CA GLY A 350 -28.75 -6.33 -7.92
C GLY A 350 -28.67 -7.78 -8.41
N GLU A 351 -29.66 -8.18 -9.22
CA GLU A 351 -29.91 -9.59 -9.58
C GLU A 351 -28.74 -10.23 -10.34
N GLU A 352 -28.09 -9.52 -11.28
CA GLU A 352 -26.92 -10.04 -11.99
C GLU A 352 -25.73 -10.31 -11.04
N CYS A 353 -25.49 -9.48 -10.02
CA CYS A 353 -24.41 -9.71 -9.07
C CYS A 353 -24.77 -10.81 -8.04
N GLU A 354 -26.03 -10.85 -7.60
CA GLU A 354 -26.55 -11.93 -6.76
C GLU A 354 -26.39 -13.30 -7.43
N GLU A 355 -26.69 -13.38 -8.74
CA GLU A 355 -26.50 -14.59 -9.54
C GLU A 355 -25.03 -15.01 -9.61
N VAL A 356 -24.11 -14.08 -9.89
CA VAL A 356 -22.66 -14.38 -9.89
C VAL A 356 -22.19 -14.88 -8.53
N CYS A 357 -22.64 -14.25 -7.45
CA CYS A 357 -22.33 -14.68 -6.09
C CYS A 357 -22.90 -16.07 -5.81
N ARG A 358 -24.15 -16.35 -6.21
CA ARG A 358 -24.79 -17.66 -6.08
C ARG A 358 -24.02 -18.73 -6.84
N LEU A 359 -23.59 -18.47 -8.08
CA LEU A 359 -22.78 -19.39 -8.89
C LEU A 359 -21.38 -19.60 -8.29
N ALA A 360 -20.68 -18.54 -7.88
CA ALA A 360 -19.38 -18.61 -7.22
C ALA A 360 -19.43 -19.51 -5.97
N LEU A 361 -20.45 -19.32 -5.14
CA LEU A 361 -20.64 -20.11 -3.93
C LEU A 361 -21.05 -21.54 -4.28
N LEU A 362 -21.93 -21.79 -5.25
CA LEU A 362 -22.21 -23.15 -5.71
C LEU A 362 -20.97 -23.90 -6.23
N ARG A 363 -20.00 -23.21 -6.85
CA ARG A 363 -18.68 -23.79 -7.17
C ARG A 363 -17.90 -24.19 -5.92
N ARG A 364 -17.81 -23.33 -4.90
CA ARG A 364 -17.17 -23.66 -3.61
C ARG A 364 -17.73 -24.94 -3.00
N TYR A 365 -19.06 -25.06 -2.96
CA TYR A 365 -19.72 -26.18 -2.29
C TYR A 365 -19.67 -27.49 -3.10
N ARG A 366 -19.70 -27.44 -4.44
CA ARG A 366 -19.34 -28.59 -5.28
C ARG A 366 -17.89 -29.06 -5.03
N LEU A 367 -16.97 -28.12 -4.86
CA LEU A 367 -15.54 -28.39 -4.62
C LEU A 367 -15.18 -28.74 -3.17
N LEU A 368 -16.12 -28.67 -2.20
CA LEU A 368 -15.83 -28.96 -0.79
C LEU A 368 -15.17 -30.33 -0.53
N PRO A 369 -15.56 -31.45 -1.17
CA PRO A 369 -14.88 -32.73 -0.97
C PRO A 369 -13.40 -32.69 -1.37
N HIS A 370 -13.08 -31.98 -2.45
CA HIS A 370 -11.71 -31.74 -2.90
C HIS A 370 -10.95 -30.81 -1.93
N ILE A 371 -11.51 -29.65 -1.59
CA ILE A 371 -10.89 -28.68 -0.67
C ILE A 371 -10.63 -29.32 0.71
N TYR A 372 -11.57 -30.12 1.22
CA TYR A 372 -11.40 -30.87 2.48
C TYR A 372 -10.31 -31.95 2.38
N THR A 373 -10.19 -32.62 1.22
CA THR A 373 -9.09 -33.55 0.94
C THR A 373 -7.75 -32.83 0.85
N LEU A 374 -7.67 -31.63 0.28
CA LEU A 374 -6.46 -30.80 0.30
C LEU A 374 -6.08 -30.40 1.73
N PHE A 375 -7.05 -30.10 2.60
CA PHE A 375 -6.78 -29.87 4.03
C PHE A 375 -6.27 -31.12 4.75
N TYR A 376 -6.80 -32.32 4.45
CA TYR A 376 -6.25 -33.58 4.97
C TYR A 376 -4.81 -33.83 4.51
N LEU A 377 -4.51 -33.55 3.23
CA LEU A 377 -3.15 -33.62 2.71
C LEU A 377 -2.22 -32.58 3.38
N SER A 378 -2.72 -31.37 3.62
CA SER A 378 -2.00 -30.30 4.33
C SER A 378 -1.71 -30.67 5.80
N HIS A 379 -2.69 -31.26 6.48
CA HIS A 379 -2.56 -31.77 7.85
C HIS A 379 -1.49 -32.86 7.96
N LEU A 380 -1.44 -33.79 7.00
CA LEU A 380 -0.46 -34.89 6.98
C LEU A 380 0.93 -34.49 6.50
N LYS A 381 1.04 -33.56 5.53
CA LYS A 381 2.27 -33.32 4.74
C LYS A 381 2.81 -31.89 4.81
N GLY A 382 2.05 -30.93 5.36
CA GLY A 382 2.39 -29.52 5.36
C GLY A 382 2.30 -28.84 3.98
N THR A 383 1.65 -29.47 2.99
CA THR A 383 1.45 -28.87 1.67
C THR A 383 0.48 -27.69 1.72
N PRO A 384 0.72 -26.59 0.99
CA PRO A 384 -0.27 -25.51 0.85
C PRO A 384 -1.55 -26.02 0.17
N VAL A 385 -2.70 -25.42 0.52
CA VAL A 385 -4.01 -25.76 -0.07
C VAL A 385 -4.24 -24.98 -1.37
N ALA A 386 -4.09 -23.65 -1.31
CA ALA A 386 -3.87 -22.81 -2.48
C ALA A 386 -2.35 -22.64 -2.70
N ALA A 387 -1.84 -23.07 -3.85
CA ALA A 387 -0.42 -23.08 -4.18
C ALA A 387 -0.09 -22.22 -5.41
N PRO A 388 1.10 -21.60 -5.49
CA PRO A 388 1.50 -20.84 -6.67
C PRO A 388 1.64 -21.71 -7.91
N VAL A 389 1.37 -21.16 -9.09
CA VAL A 389 1.36 -21.89 -10.37
C VAL A 389 2.67 -22.63 -10.68
N PHE A 390 3.82 -22.12 -10.23
CA PHE A 390 5.13 -22.79 -10.39
C PHE A 390 5.26 -24.13 -9.64
N PHE A 391 4.30 -24.53 -8.79
CA PHE A 391 4.31 -25.87 -8.18
C PHE A 391 4.02 -26.98 -9.21
N ALA A 392 3.30 -26.66 -10.30
CA ALA A 392 3.04 -27.58 -11.40
C ALA A 392 4.27 -27.80 -12.29
N ASP A 393 4.97 -26.71 -12.66
CA ASP A 393 6.27 -26.78 -13.37
C ASP A 393 7.31 -25.88 -12.67
N PRO A 394 8.10 -26.43 -11.73
CA PRO A 394 9.16 -25.67 -11.05
C PRO A 394 10.34 -25.26 -11.94
N GLN A 395 10.44 -25.76 -13.18
CA GLN A 395 11.54 -25.48 -14.10
C GLN A 395 11.32 -24.19 -14.90
N ASP A 396 10.08 -23.77 -15.12
CA ASP A 396 9.75 -22.48 -15.74
C ASP A 396 9.83 -21.35 -14.70
N PRO A 397 10.83 -20.45 -14.76
CA PRO A 397 10.99 -19.39 -13.77
C PRO A 397 9.93 -18.29 -13.89
N GLU A 398 9.26 -18.17 -15.03
CA GLU A 398 8.26 -17.12 -15.27
C GLU A 398 6.93 -17.43 -14.56
N LEU A 399 6.64 -18.70 -14.26
CA LEU A 399 5.47 -19.09 -13.46
C LEU A 399 5.53 -18.56 -12.01
N ARG A 400 6.67 -18.01 -11.58
CA ARG A 400 6.84 -17.31 -10.30
C ARG A 400 6.33 -15.87 -10.32
N LYS A 401 6.00 -15.33 -11.50
CA LYS A 401 5.45 -13.97 -11.70
C LYS A 401 3.93 -13.96 -11.90
N ILE A 402 3.26 -15.10 -11.68
CA ILE A 402 1.81 -15.21 -11.88
C ILE A 402 1.11 -14.93 -10.55
N GLU A 403 0.49 -13.75 -10.49
CA GLU A 403 -0.24 -13.25 -9.32
C GLU A 403 -1.78 -13.30 -9.52
N THR A 404 -2.25 -13.61 -10.73
CA THR A 404 -3.67 -13.70 -11.11
C THR A 404 -4.23 -15.14 -11.14
N SER A 405 -3.46 -16.15 -10.72
CA SER A 405 -3.88 -17.56 -10.79
C SER A 405 -3.22 -18.41 -9.69
N PHE A 406 -3.89 -19.49 -9.27
CA PHE A 406 -3.38 -20.42 -8.27
C PHE A 406 -3.88 -21.86 -8.47
N LEU A 407 -3.18 -22.80 -7.85
CA LEU A 407 -3.51 -24.23 -7.86
C LEU A 407 -4.25 -24.63 -6.60
N LEU A 408 -5.40 -25.29 -6.74
CA LEU A 408 -6.06 -26.10 -5.71
C LEU A 408 -5.75 -27.57 -6.01
N GLY A 409 -4.56 -28.03 -5.64
CA GLY A 409 -4.05 -29.33 -6.10
C GLY A 409 -3.90 -29.38 -7.63
N PRO A 410 -4.54 -30.32 -8.35
CA PRO A 410 -4.49 -30.41 -9.82
C PRO A 410 -5.45 -29.43 -10.54
N LEU A 411 -6.24 -28.65 -9.80
CA LEU A 411 -7.17 -27.66 -10.35
C LEU A 411 -6.47 -26.30 -10.43
N LEU A 412 -6.22 -25.79 -11.64
CA LEU A 412 -5.73 -24.43 -11.85
C LEU A 412 -6.93 -23.46 -11.93
N VAL A 413 -6.91 -22.47 -11.05
CA VAL A 413 -7.89 -21.38 -10.95
C VAL A 413 -7.27 -20.13 -11.58
N CYS A 414 -7.87 -19.64 -12.66
CA CYS A 414 -7.43 -18.46 -13.39
C CYS A 414 -8.44 -17.32 -13.26
N ALA A 415 -8.08 -16.27 -12.50
CA ALA A 415 -8.95 -15.13 -12.23
C ALA A 415 -8.65 -13.94 -13.17
N SER A 416 -9.58 -12.98 -13.19
CA SER A 416 -9.28 -11.59 -13.57
C SER A 416 -9.34 -10.74 -12.31
N THR A 417 -8.50 -9.72 -12.24
CA THR A 417 -8.43 -8.74 -11.13
C THR A 417 -8.45 -7.31 -11.68
N VAL A 418 -9.06 -7.11 -12.86
CA VAL A 418 -9.16 -5.81 -13.54
C VAL A 418 -10.58 -5.55 -14.03
N PRO A 419 -11.06 -4.28 -14.05
CA PRO A 419 -12.45 -3.95 -14.38
C PRO A 419 -12.81 -4.16 -15.85
N ASP A 420 -11.83 -4.07 -16.75
CA ASP A 420 -12.05 -4.02 -18.21
C ASP A 420 -12.15 -5.40 -18.87
N LYS A 421 -11.78 -6.49 -18.19
CA LYS A 421 -11.70 -7.84 -18.77
C LYS A 421 -12.28 -8.93 -17.88
N GLY A 422 -13.18 -9.72 -18.45
CA GLY A 422 -13.59 -11.01 -17.89
C GLY A 422 -12.45 -12.02 -17.89
N ALA A 423 -12.50 -13.05 -17.05
CA ALA A 423 -11.41 -14.02 -16.91
C ALA A 423 -11.14 -14.80 -18.23
N HIS A 424 -12.17 -15.03 -19.04
CA HIS A 424 -12.08 -15.60 -20.39
C HIS A 424 -11.33 -14.69 -21.40
N GLY A 425 -11.24 -13.39 -21.14
CA GLY A 425 -10.56 -12.39 -21.98
C GLY A 425 -9.12 -12.07 -21.52
N CYS A 426 -8.65 -12.69 -20.44
CA CYS A 426 -7.29 -12.58 -19.96
C CYS A 426 -6.38 -13.64 -20.63
N SER A 427 -5.13 -13.27 -20.93
CA SER A 427 -4.14 -14.22 -21.45
C SER A 427 -3.49 -14.99 -20.29
N HIS A 428 -3.86 -16.25 -20.10
CA HIS A 428 -3.36 -17.09 -19.02
C HIS A 428 -2.13 -17.88 -19.46
N LYS A 429 -1.00 -17.72 -18.75
CA LYS A 429 0.16 -18.59 -18.95
C LYS A 429 -0.05 -19.92 -18.19
N LEU A 430 -0.46 -20.93 -18.93
CA LEU A 430 -0.57 -22.31 -18.43
C LEU A 430 0.84 -22.92 -18.20
N PRO A 431 1.01 -23.79 -17.18
CA PRO A 431 2.21 -24.62 -17.04
C PRO A 431 2.38 -25.59 -18.21
N LYS A 432 3.58 -26.15 -18.38
CA LYS A 432 3.79 -27.24 -19.34
C LYS A 432 2.95 -28.47 -18.97
N GLY A 433 2.35 -29.11 -19.98
CA GLY A 433 1.54 -30.32 -19.84
C GLY A 433 0.13 -30.14 -20.41
N ILE A 434 -0.74 -31.12 -20.15
CA ILE A 434 -2.16 -31.07 -20.51
C ILE A 434 -2.91 -30.29 -19.43
N TRP A 435 -3.70 -29.30 -19.85
CA TRP A 435 -4.58 -28.48 -19.00
C TRP A 435 -5.90 -28.28 -19.72
N LEU A 436 -6.95 -29.00 -19.33
CA LEU A 436 -8.24 -28.97 -20.03
C LEU A 436 -9.22 -28.04 -19.30
N PRO A 437 -9.77 -27.01 -19.97
CA PRO A 437 -10.74 -26.09 -19.36
C PRO A 437 -12.09 -26.77 -19.14
N PHE A 438 -12.79 -26.41 -18.07
CA PHE A 438 -14.15 -26.85 -17.78
C PHE A 438 -14.93 -25.83 -16.92
N ASP A 439 -16.24 -26.02 -16.83
CA ASP A 439 -17.14 -25.34 -15.90
C ASP A 439 -18.23 -26.33 -15.42
N PHE A 440 -19.15 -25.91 -14.55
CA PHE A 440 -20.21 -26.78 -14.01
C PHE A 440 -21.60 -26.44 -14.57
N GLY A 441 -21.68 -26.05 -15.84
CA GLY A 441 -22.86 -25.41 -16.44
C GLY A 441 -23.06 -23.99 -15.92
N ASP A 442 -21.96 -23.30 -15.60
CA ASP A 442 -21.93 -22.02 -14.88
C ASP A 442 -20.85 -21.06 -15.43
N SER A 443 -20.60 -21.12 -16.74
CA SER A 443 -19.71 -20.19 -17.44
C SER A 443 -20.22 -18.74 -17.35
N HIS A 444 -19.45 -17.89 -16.67
CA HIS A 444 -19.77 -16.47 -16.46
C HIS A 444 -18.52 -15.59 -16.62
N PRO A 445 -18.58 -14.41 -17.27
CA PRO A 445 -17.42 -13.54 -17.48
C PRO A 445 -16.71 -13.08 -16.19
N ASP A 446 -17.47 -12.93 -15.11
CA ASP A 446 -16.99 -12.50 -13.79
C ASP A 446 -16.43 -13.62 -12.88
N LEU A 447 -16.67 -14.90 -13.23
CA LEU A 447 -16.12 -16.04 -12.48
C LEU A 447 -14.73 -16.44 -13.01
N PRO A 448 -13.86 -17.07 -12.18
CA PRO A 448 -12.60 -17.65 -12.64
C PRO A 448 -12.78 -18.76 -13.68
N VAL A 449 -11.82 -18.88 -14.60
CA VAL A 449 -11.71 -20.04 -15.49
C VAL A 449 -11.03 -21.18 -14.72
N LEU A 450 -11.51 -22.41 -14.91
CA LEU A 450 -11.00 -23.60 -14.26
C LEU A 450 -10.35 -24.53 -15.30
N PHE A 451 -9.13 -25.00 -15.02
CA PHE A 451 -8.45 -26.02 -15.82
C PHE A 451 -8.07 -27.22 -14.96
N LEU A 452 -8.35 -28.44 -15.42
CA LEU A 452 -7.91 -29.66 -14.76
C LEU A 452 -6.64 -30.22 -15.44
N GLN A 453 -5.59 -30.42 -14.64
CA GLN A 453 -4.33 -31.03 -15.08
C GLN A 453 -4.56 -32.43 -15.65
N GLY A 454 -3.97 -32.75 -16.80
CA GLY A 454 -3.94 -34.12 -17.33
C GLY A 454 -3.20 -35.06 -16.38
N GLY A 455 -3.78 -36.22 -16.13
CA GLY A 455 -3.35 -37.15 -15.07
C GLY A 455 -4.18 -37.05 -13.79
N ALA A 456 -5.22 -36.22 -13.73
CA ALA A 456 -6.00 -35.97 -12.51
C ALA A 456 -7.47 -36.40 -12.59
N ILE A 457 -7.95 -36.97 -11.48
CA ILE A 457 -9.37 -37.17 -11.17
C ILE A 457 -9.72 -36.19 -10.03
N LEU A 458 -10.76 -35.38 -10.26
CA LEU A 458 -11.28 -34.37 -9.33
C LEU A 458 -12.64 -34.83 -8.77
N PRO A 459 -12.72 -35.25 -7.49
CA PRO A 459 -13.97 -35.60 -6.84
C PRO A 459 -14.75 -34.34 -6.41
N ILE A 460 -16.02 -34.26 -6.80
CA ILE A 460 -16.92 -33.14 -6.48
C ILE A 460 -18.24 -33.67 -5.92
N GLY A 461 -18.87 -32.89 -5.05
CA GLY A 461 -20.19 -33.18 -4.49
C GLY A 461 -21.32 -32.53 -5.27
N ARG A 462 -22.56 -32.95 -4.97
CA ARG A 462 -23.76 -32.22 -5.40
C ARG A 462 -23.80 -30.79 -4.81
N PRO A 463 -24.47 -29.83 -5.46
CA PRO A 463 -24.73 -28.52 -4.85
C PRO A 463 -25.58 -28.67 -3.57
N ILE A 464 -25.21 -27.91 -2.53
CA ILE A 464 -25.83 -27.86 -1.21
C ILE A 464 -25.80 -26.42 -0.65
N LYS A 465 -26.71 -26.07 0.27
CA LYS A 465 -26.82 -24.74 0.89
C LYS A 465 -25.93 -24.54 2.13
N HIS A 466 -25.52 -25.62 2.79
CA HIS A 466 -24.59 -25.65 3.93
C HIS A 466 -23.98 -27.06 4.03
N VAL A 467 -22.81 -27.25 4.65
CA VAL A 467 -22.14 -28.57 4.65
C VAL A 467 -22.97 -29.67 5.33
N GLY A 468 -23.88 -29.29 6.21
CA GLY A 468 -24.78 -30.19 6.94
C GLY A 468 -25.90 -30.83 6.10
N GLU A 469 -26.12 -30.40 4.85
CA GLU A 469 -27.03 -31.12 3.93
C GLU A 469 -26.38 -32.37 3.31
N ALA A 470 -25.05 -32.54 3.42
CA ALA A 470 -24.32 -33.61 2.75
C ALA A 470 -24.38 -34.95 3.48
N SER A 471 -24.79 -36.00 2.77
CA SER A 471 -24.78 -37.40 3.20
C SER A 471 -23.55 -38.14 2.66
N LEU A 472 -23.12 -39.22 3.33
CA LEU A 472 -22.14 -40.15 2.77
C LEU A 472 -22.71 -40.93 1.57
N GLU A 473 -24.02 -41.20 1.58
CA GLU A 473 -24.74 -41.89 0.50
C GLU A 473 -25.20 -40.93 -0.63
N ASP A 474 -24.85 -39.63 -0.59
CA ASP A 474 -25.10 -38.70 -1.70
C ASP A 474 -24.28 -39.09 -2.94
N ASP A 475 -24.85 -38.89 -4.13
CA ASP A 475 -24.16 -39.13 -5.41
C ASP A 475 -22.80 -38.41 -5.50
N LEU A 476 -21.77 -39.17 -5.87
CA LEU A 476 -20.42 -38.65 -6.09
C LEU A 476 -20.18 -38.42 -7.59
N SER A 477 -19.55 -37.30 -7.93
CA SER A 477 -19.14 -37.00 -9.30
C SER A 477 -17.62 -36.93 -9.41
N LEU A 478 -17.06 -37.52 -10.48
CA LEU A 478 -15.63 -37.50 -10.80
C LEU A 478 -15.42 -36.83 -12.16
N ILE A 479 -14.73 -35.68 -12.17
CA ILE A 479 -14.23 -35.06 -13.42
C ILE A 479 -12.82 -35.59 -13.67
N ILE A 480 -12.55 -36.09 -14.88
CA ILE A 480 -11.32 -36.79 -15.24
C ILE A 480 -10.64 -36.09 -16.42
N SER A 481 -9.36 -35.76 -16.24
CA SER A 481 -8.47 -35.27 -17.30
C SER A 481 -7.34 -36.28 -17.47
N LEU A 482 -7.30 -37.00 -18.59
CA LEU A 482 -6.27 -38.01 -18.83
C LEU A 482 -4.92 -37.37 -19.20
N ASP A 483 -3.82 -38.05 -18.86
CA ASP A 483 -2.48 -37.67 -19.28
C ASP A 483 -2.14 -38.16 -20.70
N GLU A 484 -0.93 -37.83 -21.15
CA GLU A 484 -0.34 -38.27 -22.43
C GLU A 484 -0.19 -39.81 -22.57
N ASN A 485 -0.36 -40.56 -21.48
CA ASN A 485 -0.35 -42.03 -21.45
C ASN A 485 -1.77 -42.63 -21.30
N GLY A 486 -2.81 -41.79 -21.32
CA GLY A 486 -4.21 -42.22 -21.15
C GLY A 486 -4.60 -42.57 -19.71
N LYS A 487 -3.92 -42.03 -18.70
CA LYS A 487 -4.14 -42.33 -17.28
C LYS A 487 -4.58 -41.12 -16.47
N ALA A 488 -5.23 -41.35 -15.33
CA ALA A 488 -5.43 -40.34 -14.29
C ALA A 488 -5.58 -40.95 -12.89
N GLU A 489 -5.18 -40.21 -11.85
CA GLU A 489 -5.37 -40.57 -10.45
C GLU A 489 -6.07 -39.46 -9.65
N GLY A 490 -6.78 -39.83 -8.59
CA GLY A 490 -7.36 -38.86 -7.65
C GLY A 490 -7.63 -39.43 -6.27
N VAL A 491 -7.84 -38.56 -5.30
CA VAL A 491 -8.03 -38.93 -3.89
C VAL A 491 -9.23 -38.20 -3.31
N LEU A 492 -10.01 -38.89 -2.49
CA LEU A 492 -11.14 -38.34 -1.73
C LEU A 492 -11.00 -38.76 -0.26
N PHE A 493 -11.01 -37.78 0.66
CA PHE A 493 -11.06 -37.99 2.11
C PHE A 493 -12.44 -37.60 2.66
N GLU A 494 -13.07 -38.53 3.39
CA GLU A 494 -14.37 -38.37 4.01
C GLU A 494 -14.31 -38.83 5.48
N ASP A 495 -14.86 -38.03 6.39
CA ASP A 495 -15.02 -38.37 7.81
C ASP A 495 -16.26 -37.67 8.36
N ALA A 496 -16.43 -37.63 9.68
CA ALA A 496 -17.59 -37.00 10.34
C ALA A 496 -17.68 -35.47 10.14
N GLY A 497 -16.72 -34.83 9.47
CA GLY A 497 -16.66 -33.39 9.21
C GLY A 497 -16.23 -32.57 10.42
N ASP A 498 -16.69 -32.89 11.62
CA ASP A 498 -16.25 -32.34 12.89
C ASP A 498 -15.76 -33.48 13.82
N GLY A 499 -15.05 -33.14 14.90
CA GLY A 499 -14.54 -34.08 15.88
C GLY A 499 -13.34 -34.92 15.45
N TYR A 500 -12.77 -35.67 16.40
CA TYR A 500 -11.43 -36.26 16.27
C TYR A 500 -11.40 -37.73 15.79
N GLY A 501 -12.53 -38.30 15.39
CA GLY A 501 -12.64 -39.72 15.01
C GLY A 501 -11.62 -40.18 13.95
N PHE A 502 -11.31 -39.32 12.97
CA PHE A 502 -10.32 -39.63 11.92
C PHE A 502 -8.92 -39.95 12.49
N THR A 503 -8.53 -39.36 13.62
CA THR A 503 -7.23 -39.62 14.27
C THR A 503 -7.10 -41.06 14.80
N GLN A 504 -8.24 -41.73 15.01
CA GLN A 504 -8.34 -43.12 15.46
C GLN A 504 -8.58 -44.10 14.28
N GLY A 505 -8.57 -43.59 13.04
CA GLY A 505 -8.87 -44.35 11.82
C GLY A 505 -10.33 -44.24 11.35
N ASN A 506 -11.20 -43.51 12.04
CA ASN A 506 -12.63 -43.39 11.68
C ASN A 506 -12.84 -42.34 10.57
N TYR A 507 -12.43 -42.72 9.37
CA TYR A 507 -12.57 -42.01 8.10
C TYR A 507 -12.68 -43.03 6.94
N LEU A 508 -12.98 -42.54 5.74
CA LEU A 508 -12.84 -43.21 4.45
C LEU A 508 -11.87 -42.38 3.58
N LEU A 509 -10.76 -42.98 3.16
CA LEU A 509 -9.85 -42.39 2.18
C LEU A 509 -9.84 -43.27 0.94
N THR A 510 -10.30 -42.72 -0.18
CA THR A 510 -10.37 -43.43 -1.46
C THR A 510 -9.29 -42.93 -2.41
N SER A 511 -8.59 -43.85 -3.08
CA SER A 511 -7.78 -43.55 -4.27
C SER A 511 -8.49 -44.10 -5.51
N TYR A 512 -8.84 -43.22 -6.44
CA TYR A 512 -9.40 -43.58 -7.75
C TYR A 512 -8.29 -43.60 -8.80
N VAL A 513 -8.41 -44.49 -9.78
CA VAL A 513 -7.57 -44.55 -10.98
C VAL A 513 -8.44 -44.69 -12.23
N ALA A 514 -8.03 -44.04 -13.31
CA ALA A 514 -8.58 -44.18 -14.65
C ALA A 514 -7.46 -44.59 -15.61
N GLU A 515 -7.73 -45.53 -16.51
CA GLU A 515 -6.80 -45.98 -17.55
C GLU A 515 -7.52 -46.25 -18.86
N LEU A 516 -7.00 -45.70 -19.96
CA LEU A 516 -7.44 -45.97 -21.33
C LEU A 516 -6.78 -47.24 -21.87
N HIS A 517 -7.60 -48.24 -22.18
CA HIS A 517 -7.19 -49.50 -22.81
C HIS A 517 -7.84 -49.60 -24.20
N SER A 518 -7.01 -49.44 -25.24
CA SER A 518 -7.43 -49.27 -26.65
C SER A 518 -8.36 -48.08 -26.88
N SER A 519 -9.68 -48.26 -26.70
CA SER A 519 -10.69 -47.21 -26.84
C SER A 519 -11.67 -47.17 -25.66
N VAL A 520 -11.40 -47.90 -24.57
CA VAL A 520 -12.24 -47.93 -23.37
C VAL A 520 -11.45 -47.44 -22.18
N VAL A 521 -11.95 -46.41 -21.49
CA VAL A 521 -11.44 -46.00 -20.18
C VAL A 521 -12.10 -46.86 -19.11
N SER A 522 -11.29 -47.55 -18.32
CA SER A 522 -11.71 -48.16 -17.05
C SER A 522 -11.44 -47.20 -15.90
N VAL A 523 -12.45 -46.91 -15.09
CA VAL A 523 -12.35 -46.12 -13.85
C VAL A 523 -12.70 -47.01 -12.66
N LYS A 524 -11.83 -47.04 -11.64
CA LYS A 524 -12.01 -47.91 -10.47
C LYS A 524 -11.30 -47.37 -9.22
N VAL A 525 -11.66 -47.95 -8.07
CA VAL A 525 -10.94 -47.73 -6.81
C VAL A 525 -9.65 -48.55 -6.82
N LEU A 526 -8.50 -47.87 -6.74
CA LEU A 526 -7.17 -48.48 -6.61
C LEU A 526 -6.87 -48.89 -5.16
N LYS A 527 -7.29 -48.07 -4.18
CA LYS A 527 -7.05 -48.29 -2.75
C LYS A 527 -8.15 -47.66 -1.90
N THR A 528 -8.42 -48.26 -0.74
CA THR A 528 -9.22 -47.66 0.34
C THR A 528 -8.44 -47.73 1.65
N GLU A 529 -8.51 -46.69 2.48
CA GLU A 529 -7.94 -46.66 3.84
C GLU A 529 -8.94 -46.07 4.85
N GLY A 530 -8.73 -46.35 6.14
CA GLY A 530 -9.67 -46.00 7.22
C GLY A 530 -10.63 -47.14 7.58
N SER A 531 -11.45 -46.92 8.61
CA SER A 531 -12.39 -47.91 9.17
C SER A 531 -13.82 -47.78 8.65
N TRP A 532 -14.16 -46.66 7.99
CA TRP A 532 -15.49 -46.46 7.43
C TRP A 532 -15.73 -47.41 6.25
N LYS A 533 -16.98 -47.90 6.14
CA LYS A 533 -17.41 -48.67 4.98
C LYS A 533 -17.74 -47.71 3.84
N ARG A 534 -17.38 -48.10 2.61
CA ARG A 534 -17.77 -47.37 1.40
C ARG A 534 -19.31 -47.38 1.25
N PRO A 535 -19.96 -46.22 0.99
CA PRO A 535 -21.39 -46.14 0.67
C PRO A 535 -21.71 -46.85 -0.66
N LYS A 536 -22.98 -47.16 -0.91
CA LYS A 536 -23.45 -47.66 -2.22
C LYS A 536 -24.23 -46.57 -2.98
N ARG A 537 -23.58 -45.42 -3.11
CA ARG A 537 -24.02 -44.24 -3.88
C ARG A 537 -23.78 -44.39 -5.38
N ASN A 538 -24.51 -43.62 -6.18
CA ASN A 538 -24.23 -43.51 -7.61
C ASN A 538 -22.91 -42.77 -7.83
N LEU A 539 -22.23 -43.12 -8.92
CA LEU A 539 -20.97 -42.53 -9.35
C LEU A 539 -21.14 -41.94 -10.75
N ASN A 540 -21.18 -40.62 -10.85
CA ASN A 540 -21.18 -39.91 -12.12
C ASN A 540 -19.73 -39.69 -12.55
N ILE A 541 -19.40 -40.04 -13.79
CA ILE A 541 -18.04 -39.88 -14.33
C ILE A 541 -18.13 -38.98 -15.56
N SER A 542 -17.28 -37.97 -15.64
CA SER A 542 -17.15 -37.10 -16.82
C SER A 542 -15.69 -36.98 -17.23
N ILE A 543 -15.36 -37.44 -18.44
CA ILE A 543 -14.01 -37.37 -19.00
C ILE A 543 -13.92 -36.15 -19.93
N LEU A 544 -12.94 -35.28 -19.68
CA LEU A 544 -12.67 -34.09 -20.47
C LEU A 544 -12.00 -34.43 -21.81
N LEU A 545 -12.48 -33.80 -22.87
CA LEU A 545 -11.98 -33.98 -24.25
C LEU A 545 -11.26 -32.74 -24.80
N GLY A 546 -11.44 -31.57 -24.16
CA GLY A 546 -10.91 -30.27 -24.60
C GLY A 546 -12.02 -29.26 -24.91
N GLY A 547 -11.71 -27.96 -24.91
CA GLY A 547 -12.68 -26.89 -25.20
C GLY A 547 -13.96 -26.92 -24.37
N GLY A 548 -13.87 -27.36 -23.11
CA GLY A 548 -15.04 -27.58 -22.21
C GLY A 548 -15.82 -28.88 -22.46
N ALA A 549 -15.57 -29.60 -23.56
CA ALA A 549 -16.33 -30.79 -23.91
C ALA A 549 -16.04 -31.96 -22.96
N MET A 550 -17.11 -32.66 -22.56
CA MET A 550 -17.07 -33.83 -21.71
C MET A 550 -17.94 -34.95 -22.29
N ILE A 551 -17.51 -36.20 -22.06
CA ILE A 551 -18.32 -37.41 -22.23
C ILE A 551 -18.58 -38.01 -20.85
N SER A 552 -19.78 -38.52 -20.60
CA SER A 552 -20.17 -38.96 -19.26
C SER A 552 -20.72 -40.38 -19.19
N SER A 553 -20.44 -41.05 -18.07
CA SER A 553 -20.94 -42.37 -17.68
C SER A 553 -21.54 -42.34 -16.28
N HIS A 554 -22.30 -43.37 -15.93
CA HIS A 554 -22.90 -43.56 -14.61
C HIS A 554 -22.58 -44.98 -14.11
N GLY A 555 -22.31 -45.13 -12.82
CA GLY A 555 -22.02 -46.41 -12.18
C GLY A 555 -22.27 -46.35 -10.66
N ILE A 556 -21.61 -47.22 -9.90
CA ILE A 556 -21.70 -47.31 -8.44
C ILE A 556 -20.32 -47.11 -7.82
N ASP A 557 -20.23 -46.34 -6.72
CA ASP A 557 -18.96 -46.12 -6.02
C ASP A 557 -18.36 -47.46 -5.50
N GLY A 558 -17.14 -47.76 -5.93
CA GLY A 558 -16.40 -48.98 -5.60
C GLY A 558 -16.46 -50.09 -6.64
N GLU A 559 -17.32 -49.98 -7.66
CA GLU A 559 -17.36 -50.90 -8.79
C GLU A 559 -16.49 -50.37 -9.96
N GLU A 560 -16.09 -51.24 -10.90
CA GLU A 560 -15.29 -50.82 -12.07
C GLU A 560 -16.23 -50.35 -13.19
N VAL A 561 -16.11 -49.08 -13.58
CA VAL A 561 -16.96 -48.45 -14.59
C VAL A 561 -16.17 -48.27 -15.89
N HIS A 562 -16.79 -48.65 -17.01
CA HIS A 562 -16.21 -48.51 -18.35
C HIS A 562 -16.91 -47.40 -19.14
N LEU A 563 -16.14 -46.62 -19.89
CA LEU A 563 -16.63 -45.66 -20.88
C LEU A 563 -15.84 -45.81 -22.18
N THR A 564 -16.54 -45.95 -23.31
CA THR A 564 -15.91 -45.96 -24.64
C THR A 564 -15.62 -44.52 -25.08
N MET A 565 -14.38 -44.26 -25.48
CA MET A 565 -13.97 -42.99 -26.09
C MET A 565 -14.58 -42.87 -27.51
N PRO A 566 -15.08 -41.69 -27.91
CA PRO A 566 -15.46 -41.42 -29.30
C PRO A 566 -14.25 -41.49 -30.24
N SER A 567 -14.51 -41.61 -31.54
CA SER A 567 -13.47 -41.41 -32.56
C SER A 567 -12.95 -39.97 -32.58
N ASP A 568 -11.72 -39.75 -33.07
CA ASP A 568 -11.12 -38.41 -33.19
C ASP A 568 -12.02 -37.40 -33.91
N SER A 569 -12.78 -37.86 -34.91
CA SER A 569 -13.79 -37.06 -35.63
C SER A 569 -14.99 -36.65 -34.76
N GLU A 570 -15.45 -37.53 -33.88
CA GLU A 570 -16.53 -37.23 -32.93
C GLU A 570 -16.01 -36.34 -31.80
N VAL A 571 -14.80 -36.58 -31.29
CA VAL A 571 -14.10 -35.69 -30.35
C VAL A 571 -13.99 -34.28 -30.92
N TYR A 572 -13.48 -34.12 -32.13
CA TYR A 572 -13.39 -32.81 -32.79
C TYR A 572 -14.77 -32.12 -32.93
N SER A 573 -15.82 -32.88 -33.27
CA SER A 573 -17.19 -32.36 -33.37
C SER A 573 -17.75 -31.92 -32.00
N LEU A 574 -17.50 -32.69 -30.94
CA LEU A 574 -17.91 -32.36 -29.57
C LEU A 574 -17.18 -31.12 -29.04
N VAL A 575 -15.86 -31.03 -29.25
CA VAL A 575 -15.04 -29.86 -28.88
C VAL A 575 -15.54 -28.60 -29.60
N ALA A 576 -15.70 -28.67 -30.93
CA ALA A 576 -16.18 -27.53 -31.72
C ALA A 576 -17.61 -27.10 -31.36
N THR A 577 -18.46 -28.05 -30.94
CA THR A 577 -19.81 -27.76 -30.43
C THR A 577 -19.77 -27.11 -29.05
N SER A 578 -18.95 -27.62 -28.14
CA SER A 578 -18.76 -27.05 -26.79
C SER A 578 -18.22 -25.62 -26.85
N GLU A 579 -17.19 -25.36 -27.65
CA GLU A 579 -16.65 -24.01 -27.86
C GLU A 579 -17.65 -23.05 -28.53
N LEU A 580 -18.66 -23.57 -29.25
CA LEU A 580 -19.72 -22.77 -29.84
C LEU A 580 -20.85 -22.49 -28.84
N GLU A 581 -21.20 -23.46 -28.00
CA GLU A 581 -22.19 -23.29 -26.93
C GLU A 581 -21.67 -22.40 -25.81
N GLN A 582 -20.40 -22.50 -25.39
CA GLN A 582 -19.81 -21.56 -24.41
C GLN A 582 -19.87 -20.10 -24.90
N LYS A 583 -19.76 -19.85 -26.21
CA LYS A 583 -19.92 -18.51 -26.83
C LYS A 583 -21.38 -18.03 -26.89
N LYS A 584 -22.37 -18.92 -26.69
CA LYS A 584 -23.81 -18.59 -26.60
C LYS A 584 -24.31 -18.51 -25.15
N GLN A 585 -23.74 -19.34 -24.28
CA GLN A 585 -24.14 -19.50 -22.87
C GLN A 585 -23.49 -18.47 -21.93
N MET A 586 -22.80 -17.46 -22.46
CA MET A 586 -22.43 -16.29 -21.66
C MET A 586 -23.69 -15.61 -21.12
N ILE A 587 -24.00 -15.91 -19.86
CA ILE A 587 -24.92 -15.16 -19.02
C ILE A 587 -24.56 -13.67 -19.10
N LYS A 588 -25.56 -12.79 -18.98
CA LYS A 588 -25.34 -11.34 -18.92
C LYS A 588 -24.19 -11.04 -17.93
N PRO A 589 -23.15 -10.28 -18.33
CA PRO A 589 -22.16 -9.81 -17.36
C PRO A 589 -22.86 -8.96 -16.29
N ILE A 590 -22.24 -8.84 -15.12
CA ILE A 590 -22.67 -7.83 -14.16
C ILE A 590 -22.54 -6.47 -14.88
N PRO A 591 -23.60 -5.66 -14.98
CA PRO A 591 -23.52 -4.38 -15.65
C PRO A 591 -22.43 -3.50 -15.00
N ASP A 592 -21.79 -2.65 -15.81
CA ASP A 592 -20.87 -1.61 -15.34
C ASP A 592 -21.66 -0.48 -14.65
N MET A 593 -22.23 -0.82 -13.49
CA MET A 593 -23.08 0.04 -12.66
C MET A 593 -22.23 1.07 -11.91
N ASP A 594 -21.69 2.02 -12.68
CA ASP A 594 -21.39 3.36 -12.20
C ASP A 594 -22.64 4.27 -12.26
N GLU A 595 -23.81 3.74 -12.67
CA GLU A 595 -25.11 4.44 -12.66
C GLU A 595 -26.12 3.82 -11.66
N PRO A 596 -26.56 4.58 -10.64
CA PRO A 596 -27.80 4.29 -9.91
C PRO A 596 -29.02 4.58 -10.79
N ALA A 597 -29.99 3.67 -10.85
CA ALA A 597 -31.17 3.83 -11.71
C ALA A 597 -32.13 4.91 -11.19
N GLY A 598 -32.14 6.09 -11.83
CA GLY A 598 -33.33 6.94 -11.91
C GLY A 598 -33.31 8.32 -11.23
N GLN A 599 -32.44 9.23 -11.69
CA GLN A 599 -32.76 10.67 -11.76
C GLN A 599 -32.19 11.27 -13.05
N GLU A 600 -32.86 12.27 -13.63
CA GLU A 600 -32.39 12.96 -14.86
C GLU A 600 -31.24 13.93 -14.54
N GLY A 601 -30.04 13.37 -14.37
CA GLY A 601 -28.75 14.05 -14.40
C GLY A 601 -27.85 13.40 -15.47
N ALA A 602 -26.90 14.15 -16.04
CA ALA A 602 -26.06 13.62 -17.12
C ALA A 602 -24.97 12.67 -16.60
N GLU A 603 -24.66 11.62 -17.38
CA GLU A 603 -23.66 10.58 -17.11
C GLU A 603 -22.36 11.14 -16.45
N LEU A 604 -22.11 10.75 -15.20
CA LEU A 604 -20.88 11.08 -14.48
C LEU A 604 -19.73 10.16 -14.89
N SER A 605 -19.09 10.44 -16.02
CA SER A 605 -17.82 9.77 -16.33
C SER A 605 -16.79 10.10 -15.24
N LYS A 606 -16.05 9.08 -14.76
CA LYS A 606 -14.88 9.26 -13.85
C LYS A 606 -13.64 9.85 -14.56
N THR A 607 -13.89 10.73 -15.53
CA THR A 607 -12.90 11.55 -16.24
C THR A 607 -12.97 12.97 -15.68
N PRO A 608 -11.86 13.65 -15.35
CA PRO A 608 -11.92 15.02 -14.86
C PRO A 608 -12.65 15.93 -15.86
N VAL A 609 -13.54 16.77 -15.36
CA VAL A 609 -14.19 17.81 -16.14
C VAL A 609 -13.16 18.90 -16.41
N ASP A 610 -12.53 18.79 -17.58
CA ASP A 610 -11.68 19.84 -18.13
C ASP A 610 -12.54 21.05 -18.51
N LEU A 611 -12.26 22.22 -17.92
CA LEU A 611 -12.79 23.53 -18.34
C LEU A 611 -11.64 24.34 -18.92
N LYS A 612 -11.79 24.89 -20.13
CA LYS A 612 -10.65 25.47 -20.85
C LYS A 612 -11.02 26.56 -21.87
N SER A 613 -11.49 27.70 -21.36
CA SER A 613 -11.66 28.94 -22.12
C SER A 613 -10.65 30.00 -21.68
N GLY A 614 -10.36 30.95 -22.56
CA GLY A 614 -9.54 32.11 -22.21
C GLY A 614 -8.10 31.80 -21.84
N ASP A 615 -7.64 32.42 -20.76
CA ASP A 615 -6.28 32.30 -20.26
C ASP A 615 -6.10 31.13 -19.25
N TRP A 616 -7.12 30.28 -19.06
CA TRP A 616 -7.12 29.23 -18.02
C TRP A 616 -7.44 27.81 -18.51
N MET A 617 -6.93 26.81 -17.79
CA MET A 617 -7.36 25.42 -17.83
C MET A 617 -7.56 24.91 -16.40
N LEU A 618 -8.74 24.37 -16.12
CA LEU A 618 -9.09 23.74 -14.85
C LEU A 618 -9.38 22.25 -15.06
N LYS A 619 -9.10 21.45 -14.04
CA LYS A 619 -9.51 20.04 -13.97
C LYS A 619 -10.31 19.81 -12.69
N VAL A 620 -11.61 19.54 -12.84
CA VAL A 620 -12.56 19.34 -11.73
C VAL A 620 -12.90 17.85 -11.62
N VAL A 621 -13.01 17.29 -10.41
CA VAL A 621 -13.36 15.87 -10.17
C VAL A 621 -14.68 15.79 -9.39
N PRO A 622 -15.83 15.55 -10.06
CA PRO A 622 -17.13 15.50 -9.37
C PRO A 622 -17.22 14.42 -8.29
N TRP A 623 -16.63 13.24 -8.54
CA TRP A 623 -16.71 12.05 -7.67
C TRP A 623 -15.79 12.05 -6.43
N ILE A 624 -15.07 13.15 -6.15
CA ILE A 624 -14.32 13.31 -4.90
C ILE A 624 -14.57 14.72 -4.38
N GLY A 625 -15.66 14.90 -3.64
CA GLY A 625 -16.01 16.17 -3.02
C GLY A 625 -16.10 17.34 -3.99
N GLY A 626 -16.38 17.10 -5.28
CA GLY A 626 -16.40 18.12 -6.36
C GLY A 626 -15.14 18.98 -6.47
N ARG A 627 -13.96 18.45 -6.10
CA ARG A 627 -12.69 19.20 -5.96
C ARG A 627 -12.13 19.70 -7.30
N ILE A 628 -11.27 20.72 -7.25
CA ILE A 628 -10.39 21.10 -8.39
C ILE A 628 -8.99 20.53 -8.10
N ILE A 629 -8.46 19.73 -9.03
CA ILE A 629 -7.16 19.04 -8.89
C ILE A 629 -6.02 19.70 -9.68
N SER A 630 -6.36 20.62 -10.59
CA SER A 630 -5.39 21.44 -11.32
C SER A 630 -5.99 22.79 -11.70
N MET A 631 -5.23 23.87 -11.49
CA MET A 631 -5.48 25.19 -12.09
C MET A 631 -4.22 25.66 -12.80
N THR A 632 -4.29 25.79 -14.13
CA THR A 632 -3.15 26.14 -14.99
C THR A 632 -3.45 27.39 -15.81
N HIS A 633 -2.62 28.42 -15.69
CA HIS A 633 -2.70 29.63 -16.49
C HIS A 633 -1.97 29.41 -17.83
N LEU A 634 -2.75 29.36 -18.93
CA LEU A 634 -2.29 28.94 -20.26
C LEU A 634 -1.21 29.86 -20.88
N PRO A 635 -1.30 31.21 -20.80
CA PRO A 635 -0.28 32.10 -21.39
C PRO A 635 1.11 32.01 -20.76
N SER A 636 1.23 31.49 -19.53
CA SER A 636 2.50 31.33 -18.81
C SER A 636 2.86 29.88 -18.47
N ASP A 637 2.06 28.92 -18.93
CA ASP A 637 2.18 27.47 -18.64
C ASP A 637 2.38 27.17 -17.14
N SER A 638 1.74 27.98 -16.28
CA SER A 638 1.99 27.98 -14.83
C SER A 638 0.86 27.28 -14.09
N GLN A 639 1.18 26.15 -13.46
CA GLN A 639 0.26 25.40 -12.60
C GLN A 639 0.34 25.94 -11.18
N TRP A 640 -0.74 26.57 -10.70
CA TRP A 640 -0.80 27.27 -9.41
C TRP A 640 -1.42 26.43 -8.29
N LEU A 641 -2.20 25.44 -8.69
CA LEU A 641 -2.82 24.47 -7.81
C LEU A 641 -2.65 23.10 -8.46
N HIS A 642 -2.14 22.14 -7.70
CA HIS A 642 -1.98 20.75 -8.11
C HIS A 642 -2.26 19.82 -6.93
N SER A 643 -3.07 18.80 -7.19
CA SER A 643 -3.48 17.76 -6.24
C SER A 643 -2.91 16.40 -6.66
N ARG A 644 -2.52 15.58 -5.67
CA ARG A 644 -2.57 14.12 -5.81
C ARG A 644 -3.94 13.69 -5.29
N ILE A 645 -4.61 12.74 -5.93
CA ILE A 645 -6.07 12.48 -5.81
C ILE A 645 -6.65 12.52 -4.37
N GLU A 646 -5.87 12.13 -3.35
CA GLU A 646 -6.27 12.13 -1.93
C GLU A 646 -5.83 13.36 -1.11
N ILE A 647 -4.85 14.16 -1.56
CA ILE A 647 -4.10 15.17 -0.77
C ILE A 647 -3.77 16.44 -1.60
N ASN A 648 -3.97 17.61 -0.98
CA ASN A 648 -3.87 18.96 -1.56
C ASN A 648 -4.87 19.21 -2.70
N GLY A 649 -5.01 20.48 -3.11
CA GLY A 649 -5.92 20.92 -4.19
C GLY A 649 -6.89 22.00 -3.72
N TYR A 650 -8.07 22.05 -4.35
CA TYR A 650 -9.19 22.90 -3.95
C TYR A 650 -10.29 22.04 -3.31
N GLU A 651 -10.60 22.30 -2.04
CA GLU A 651 -11.61 21.55 -1.26
C GLU A 651 -12.62 22.50 -0.61
N GLU A 652 -13.88 22.07 -0.42
CA GLU A 652 -14.88 22.80 0.39
C GLU A 652 -15.74 21.83 1.19
N TYR A 653 -16.16 22.24 2.39
CA TYR A 653 -16.90 21.39 3.34
C TYR A 653 -17.80 22.19 4.28
N SER A 654 -18.66 21.50 5.03
CA SER A 654 -19.84 22.08 5.71
C SER A 654 -19.76 22.17 7.26
N GLY A 655 -18.63 21.83 7.87
CA GLY A 655 -18.49 21.76 9.34
C GLY A 655 -17.15 22.25 9.88
N THR A 656 -17.10 22.47 11.19
CA THR A 656 -15.95 23.03 11.93
C THR A 656 -14.75 22.07 12.09
N GLU A 657 -14.89 20.81 11.70
CA GLU A 657 -13.79 19.84 11.58
C GLU A 657 -13.21 19.79 10.16
N TYR A 658 -11.90 19.53 10.05
CA TYR A 658 -11.18 19.41 8.78
C TYR A 658 -11.71 18.24 7.95
N ARG A 659 -11.98 18.48 6.65
CA ARG A 659 -12.57 17.49 5.72
C ARG A 659 -13.88 16.85 6.20
N SER A 660 -14.72 17.65 6.88
CA SER A 660 -16.11 17.28 7.17
C SER A 660 -16.99 17.28 5.89
N ALA A 661 -18.29 17.00 6.03
CA ALA A 661 -19.18 16.69 4.91
C ALA A 661 -19.16 17.75 3.78
N GLY A 662 -18.95 17.31 2.55
CA GLY A 662 -18.71 18.09 1.34
C GLY A 662 -17.37 17.78 0.65
N CYS A 663 -16.44 17.14 1.37
CA CYS A 663 -15.07 16.86 0.94
C CYS A 663 -14.85 15.52 0.22
N THR A 664 -15.74 14.54 0.40
CA THR A 664 -15.56 13.14 -0.05
C THR A 664 -16.72 12.61 -0.88
N GLU A 665 -17.88 13.25 -0.77
CA GLU A 665 -19.13 12.88 -1.42
C GLU A 665 -19.07 13.12 -2.93
N GLU A 666 -19.85 12.36 -3.69
CA GLU A 666 -19.95 12.53 -5.15
C GLU A 666 -20.91 13.67 -5.49
N TYR A 667 -20.48 14.54 -6.40
CA TYR A 667 -21.27 15.70 -6.84
C TYR A 667 -21.86 15.43 -8.23
N ASN A 668 -23.16 15.63 -8.37
CA ASN A 668 -23.86 15.53 -9.65
C ASN A 668 -23.54 16.75 -10.52
N VAL A 669 -23.19 16.51 -11.80
CA VAL A 669 -23.02 17.58 -12.81
C VAL A 669 -24.41 18.01 -13.28
N MET A 670 -25.02 18.93 -12.51
CA MET A 670 -26.36 19.46 -12.77
C MET A 670 -26.46 20.23 -14.09
N ARG A 671 -25.33 20.78 -14.57
CA ARG A 671 -25.19 21.36 -15.91
C ARG A 671 -23.72 21.52 -16.28
N ARG A 672 -23.39 21.39 -17.56
CA ARG A 672 -22.13 21.84 -18.15
C ARG A 672 -22.42 22.65 -19.41
N TYR A 673 -21.75 23.79 -19.54
CA TYR A 673 -21.77 24.62 -20.74
C TYR A 673 -20.41 24.51 -21.44
N LEU A 674 -20.41 24.48 -22.77
CA LEU A 674 -19.22 24.33 -23.60
C LEU A 674 -19.13 25.50 -24.58
N GLU A 675 -17.93 26.05 -24.78
CA GLU A 675 -17.65 27.22 -25.62
C GLU A 675 -18.25 27.13 -27.05
N GLN A 676 -18.47 25.90 -27.55
CA GLN A 676 -19.09 25.62 -28.85
C GLN A 676 -20.57 26.04 -28.97
N SER A 677 -21.32 26.24 -27.87
CA SER A 677 -22.68 26.80 -27.94
C SER A 677 -22.71 28.34 -28.01
N GLY A 678 -21.57 28.99 -27.76
CA GLY A 678 -21.48 30.44 -27.59
C GLY A 678 -21.89 30.95 -26.20
N GLU A 679 -22.14 30.05 -25.24
CA GLU A 679 -22.39 30.38 -23.83
C GLU A 679 -21.06 30.42 -23.02
N GLU A 680 -21.14 30.70 -21.72
CA GLU A 680 -19.97 30.78 -20.82
C GLU A 680 -19.51 29.37 -20.40
N GLU A 681 -18.24 29.00 -20.63
CA GLU A 681 -17.76 27.67 -20.25
C GLU A 681 -17.73 27.51 -18.73
N SER A 682 -18.52 26.56 -18.24
CA SER A 682 -18.88 26.45 -16.83
C SER A 682 -19.44 25.09 -16.47
N VAL A 683 -19.38 24.74 -15.18
CA VAL A 683 -20.00 23.54 -14.61
C VAL A 683 -20.74 23.88 -13.32
N CYS A 684 -21.96 23.36 -13.20
CA CYS A 684 -22.74 23.34 -11.96
C CYS A 684 -22.65 21.95 -11.34
N LEU A 685 -22.21 21.89 -10.09
CA LEU A 685 -22.10 20.70 -9.27
C LEU A 685 -23.07 20.77 -8.08
N GLU A 686 -23.70 19.65 -7.70
CA GLU A 686 -24.50 19.52 -6.47
C GLU A 686 -24.20 18.20 -5.76
N GLY A 687 -23.70 18.26 -4.53
CA GLY A 687 -23.49 17.10 -3.65
C GLY A 687 -24.41 17.16 -2.43
N ASP A 688 -24.97 16.02 -2.02
CA ASP A 688 -25.65 15.90 -0.72
C ASP A 688 -24.59 15.85 0.40
N ILE A 689 -24.80 16.64 1.45
CA ILE A 689 -23.89 16.78 2.60
C ILE A 689 -24.58 16.41 3.93
N GLY A 690 -25.65 15.63 3.85
CA GLY A 690 -26.34 15.02 4.98
C GLY A 690 -27.29 15.96 5.75
N GLY A 691 -28.43 15.40 6.14
CA GLY A 691 -29.47 16.12 6.91
C GLY A 691 -30.42 16.97 6.06
N GLY A 692 -30.60 16.62 4.78
CA GLY A 692 -31.48 17.35 3.84
C GLY A 692 -30.85 18.62 3.28
N LEU A 693 -29.52 18.73 3.37
CA LEU A 693 -28.69 19.83 2.88
C LEU A 693 -27.90 19.40 1.64
N VAL A 694 -27.74 20.32 0.70
CA VAL A 694 -26.82 20.16 -0.44
C VAL A 694 -25.81 21.29 -0.47
N LEU A 695 -24.59 20.98 -0.92
CA LEU A 695 -23.58 21.96 -1.31
C LEU A 695 -23.59 22.06 -2.84
N GLN A 696 -24.09 23.19 -3.35
CA GLN A 696 -23.99 23.55 -4.76
C GLN A 696 -22.70 24.33 -5.02
N ARG A 697 -22.01 24.06 -6.12
CA ARG A 697 -20.89 24.88 -6.62
C ARG A 697 -21.06 25.17 -8.09
N HIS A 698 -20.91 26.43 -8.48
CA HIS A 698 -20.83 26.87 -9.87
C HIS A 698 -19.42 27.39 -10.15
N ILE A 699 -18.70 26.70 -11.05
CA ILE A 699 -17.33 27.05 -11.46
C ILE A 699 -17.42 27.52 -12.92
N SER A 700 -16.99 28.75 -13.20
CA SER A 700 -17.02 29.33 -14.55
C SER A 700 -15.77 30.16 -14.88
N ILE A 701 -15.52 30.34 -16.17
CA ILE A 701 -14.51 31.28 -16.70
C ILE A 701 -15.26 32.44 -17.34
N LEU A 702 -15.20 33.63 -16.74
CA LEU A 702 -16.11 34.72 -17.07
C LEU A 702 -15.97 35.18 -18.52
N LYS A 703 -17.04 35.08 -19.30
CA LYS A 703 -17.02 35.40 -20.75
C LYS A 703 -16.60 36.84 -21.05
N ASP A 704 -17.02 37.80 -20.21
CA ASP A 704 -16.71 39.23 -20.38
C ASP A 704 -15.30 39.61 -19.85
N ASN A 705 -14.65 38.76 -19.06
CA ASN A 705 -13.23 38.89 -18.69
C ASN A 705 -12.59 37.49 -18.54
N PRO A 706 -12.12 36.86 -19.64
CA PRO A 706 -11.64 35.47 -19.67
C PRO A 706 -10.32 35.19 -18.91
N LYS A 707 -9.93 36.12 -18.03
CA LYS A 707 -8.84 36.03 -17.06
C LYS A 707 -9.32 35.69 -15.64
N ILE A 708 -10.63 35.76 -15.41
CA ILE A 708 -11.25 35.48 -14.13
C ILE A 708 -11.87 34.09 -14.16
N VAL A 709 -11.37 33.21 -13.29
CA VAL A 709 -12.12 32.04 -12.82
C VAL A 709 -13.02 32.51 -11.69
N GLN A 710 -14.30 32.17 -11.72
CA GLN A 710 -15.23 32.41 -10.62
C GLN A 710 -15.70 31.08 -10.04
N ILE A 711 -15.72 31.00 -8.70
CA ILE A 711 -16.34 29.91 -7.96
C ILE A 711 -17.41 30.51 -7.06
N ASP A 712 -18.63 30.04 -7.23
CA ASP A 712 -19.82 30.48 -6.50
C ASP A 712 -20.48 29.28 -5.83
N SER A 713 -20.25 29.14 -4.52
CA SER A 713 -20.61 27.96 -3.75
C SER A 713 -21.63 28.29 -2.66
N SER A 714 -22.59 27.39 -2.44
CA SER A 714 -23.67 27.62 -1.46
C SER A 714 -24.19 26.34 -0.80
N ILE A 715 -24.46 26.43 0.51
CA ILE A 715 -25.16 25.38 1.26
C ILE A 715 -26.66 25.74 1.32
N GLN A 716 -27.50 24.84 0.83
CA GLN A 716 -28.95 25.05 0.69
C GLN A 716 -29.77 23.94 1.35
N ALA A 717 -30.86 24.32 2.01
CA ALA A 717 -31.85 23.37 2.51
C ALA A 717 -32.77 22.89 1.37
N ARG A 718 -32.74 21.58 1.09
CA ARG A 718 -33.63 20.92 0.11
C ARG A 718 -34.77 20.17 0.80
N ASN A 719 -34.43 19.22 1.66
CA ASN A 719 -35.34 18.21 2.23
C ASN A 719 -35.27 18.16 3.76
N VAL A 720 -35.18 19.34 4.41
CA VAL A 720 -35.11 19.42 5.88
C VAL A 720 -36.49 19.13 6.49
N GLY A 721 -36.53 18.25 7.49
CA GLY A 721 -37.78 17.69 8.03
C GLY A 721 -38.73 18.73 8.64
N ALA A 722 -40.05 18.55 8.43
CA ALA A 722 -41.08 19.54 8.76
C ALA A 722 -41.14 19.99 10.23
N GLY A 723 -40.66 19.16 11.18
CA GLY A 723 -40.57 19.52 12.60
C GLY A 723 -39.52 20.59 12.95
N SER A 724 -38.64 20.96 12.01
CA SER A 724 -37.57 21.94 12.20
C SER A 724 -37.99 23.41 12.03
N GLY A 725 -39.22 23.67 11.54
CA GLY A 725 -39.63 25.00 11.10
C GLY A 725 -38.95 25.49 9.80
N GLY A 726 -38.25 24.62 9.07
CA GLY A 726 -37.59 24.93 7.79
C GLY A 726 -36.10 25.30 7.90
N PHE A 727 -35.51 25.18 9.08
CA PHE A 727 -34.09 25.47 9.34
C PHE A 727 -33.28 24.19 9.59
N SER A 728 -32.05 24.15 9.08
CA SER A 728 -31.17 22.98 9.17
C SER A 728 -30.48 22.79 10.53
N ARG A 729 -29.68 21.72 10.63
CA ARG A 729 -28.54 21.65 11.57
C ARG A 729 -27.61 22.85 11.39
N LEU A 730 -26.80 23.15 12.41
CA LEU A 730 -25.68 24.08 12.27
C LEU A 730 -24.74 23.61 11.14
N VAL A 731 -24.31 24.55 10.30
CA VAL A 731 -23.34 24.37 9.22
C VAL A 731 -22.49 25.62 9.04
N CYS A 732 -21.28 25.42 8.53
CA CYS A 732 -20.30 26.44 8.18
C CYS A 732 -19.78 26.12 6.79
N LEU A 733 -19.87 27.03 5.82
CA LEU A 733 -19.25 26.81 4.50
C LEU A 733 -17.77 27.18 4.57
N ARG A 734 -16.91 26.17 4.41
CA ARG A 734 -15.45 26.29 4.41
C ARG A 734 -14.89 26.10 3.02
N VAL A 735 -13.90 26.91 2.67
CA VAL A 735 -13.20 26.92 1.38
C VAL A 735 -11.71 26.80 1.66
N HIS A 736 -11.08 25.74 1.14
CA HIS A 736 -9.73 25.29 1.50
C HIS A 736 -8.84 25.05 0.25
N PRO A 737 -8.45 26.10 -0.48
CA PRO A 737 -7.44 26.03 -1.53
C PRO A 737 -6.02 25.88 -0.98
N THR A 738 -5.25 24.98 -1.60
CA THR A 738 -3.81 24.81 -1.40
C THR A 738 -3.06 25.16 -2.68
N PHE A 739 -2.23 26.21 -2.64
CA PHE A 739 -1.48 26.71 -3.78
C PHE A 739 -0.03 26.21 -3.76
N THR A 740 0.48 25.78 -4.91
CA THR A 740 1.87 25.33 -5.06
C THR A 740 2.79 26.54 -5.26
N LEU A 741 3.84 26.66 -4.45
CA LEU A 741 4.77 27.79 -4.47
C LEU A 741 6.06 27.45 -5.20
N LEU A 742 6.35 28.20 -6.28
CA LEU A 742 7.61 28.08 -7.00
C LEU A 742 8.80 28.65 -6.20
N HIS A 743 8.57 29.71 -5.42
CA HIS A 743 9.59 30.44 -4.66
C HIS A 743 9.10 30.76 -3.23
N PRO A 744 8.83 29.75 -2.37
CA PRO A 744 8.12 29.96 -1.11
C PRO A 744 8.71 31.06 -0.23
N THR A 745 10.05 31.15 -0.12
CA THR A 745 10.76 32.16 0.70
C THR A 745 10.67 33.60 0.19
N GLU A 746 10.09 33.84 -0.99
CA GLU A 746 9.98 35.19 -1.59
C GLU A 746 8.50 35.59 -1.82
N VAL A 747 7.55 34.79 -1.33
CA VAL A 747 6.10 35.02 -1.45
C VAL A 747 5.51 35.41 -0.09
N VAL A 748 4.57 36.35 -0.11
CA VAL A 748 3.85 36.89 1.05
C VAL A 748 2.34 36.78 0.76
N VAL A 749 1.49 36.52 1.75
CA VAL A 749 0.05 36.79 1.63
C VAL A 749 -0.18 38.22 2.09
N ALA A 750 -0.57 39.13 1.19
CA ALA A 750 -0.84 40.52 1.54
C ALA A 750 -2.29 40.91 1.25
N PHE A 751 -2.81 41.81 2.08
CA PHE A 751 -4.19 42.30 2.02
C PHE A 751 -4.30 43.61 2.77
N THR A 752 -5.47 44.25 2.72
CA THR A 752 -5.82 45.34 3.64
C THR A 752 -6.94 44.84 4.54
N ALA A 753 -6.78 45.02 5.85
CA ALA A 753 -7.75 44.61 6.85
C ALA A 753 -8.93 45.60 6.92
N ILE A 754 -10.04 45.17 7.53
CA ILE A 754 -11.30 45.95 7.62
C ILE A 754 -11.11 47.30 8.34
N ASN A 755 -10.16 47.39 9.28
CA ASN A 755 -9.77 48.66 9.92
C ASN A 755 -8.91 49.59 9.02
N GLY A 756 -8.65 49.23 7.77
CA GLY A 756 -7.83 49.97 6.81
C GLY A 756 -6.31 49.73 6.91
N SER A 757 -5.84 48.89 7.85
CA SER A 757 -4.41 48.57 7.95
C SER A 757 -3.95 47.60 6.85
N LYS A 758 -2.84 47.90 6.19
CA LYS A 758 -2.20 46.97 5.24
C LYS A 758 -1.48 45.87 6.02
N GLN A 759 -1.63 44.61 5.61
CA GLN A 759 -1.11 43.42 6.28
C GLN A 759 -0.29 42.55 5.31
N GLY A 760 0.69 41.83 5.84
CA GLY A 760 1.53 40.90 5.09
C GLY A 760 2.00 39.73 5.96
N ILE A 761 1.76 38.50 5.51
CA ILE A 761 2.15 37.26 6.21
C ILE A 761 3.19 36.53 5.34
N SER A 762 4.33 36.16 5.92
CA SER A 762 5.41 35.42 5.25
C SER A 762 5.47 33.96 5.75
N PRO A 763 6.20 33.04 5.06
CA PRO A 763 6.40 31.67 5.55
C PRO A 763 7.02 31.58 6.95
N GLU A 764 7.86 32.56 7.31
CA GLU A 764 8.49 32.67 8.64
C GLU A 764 7.47 32.94 9.76
N SER A 765 6.24 33.34 9.42
CA SER A 765 5.15 33.58 10.38
C SER A 765 4.49 32.30 10.88
N GLY A 766 4.69 31.16 10.21
CA GLY A 766 4.01 29.90 10.53
C GLY A 766 2.50 29.94 10.30
N GLU A 767 1.73 29.27 11.15
CA GLU A 767 0.27 29.26 11.11
C GLU A 767 -0.31 30.56 11.71
N VAL A 768 -1.16 31.26 10.96
CA VAL A 768 -1.72 32.57 11.34
C VAL A 768 -3.25 32.61 11.20
N VAL A 769 -3.94 32.93 12.30
CA VAL A 769 -5.40 33.11 12.37
C VAL A 769 -5.74 34.61 12.39
N LEU A 770 -6.71 35.02 11.58
CA LEU A 770 -7.16 36.41 11.44
C LEU A 770 -8.63 36.58 11.84
N GLU A 771 -8.91 37.46 12.81
CA GLU A 771 -10.22 37.71 13.39
C GLU A 771 -10.55 39.21 13.55
N GLY A 772 -11.81 39.55 13.84
CA GLY A 772 -12.24 40.93 14.08
C GLY A 772 -11.95 41.88 12.90
N ASP A 773 -11.52 43.10 13.19
CA ASP A 773 -11.21 44.10 12.15
C ASP A 773 -9.82 43.90 11.51
N MET A 774 -9.07 42.89 11.97
CA MET A 774 -7.79 42.44 11.41
C MET A 774 -7.94 41.36 10.33
N ARG A 775 -9.16 40.81 10.16
CA ARG A 775 -9.52 40.00 8.97
C ARG A 775 -9.26 40.81 7.70
N PRO A 776 -8.97 40.15 6.57
CA PRO A 776 -9.04 40.81 5.28
C PRO A 776 -10.38 41.52 5.13
N ASP A 777 -10.31 42.78 4.73
CA ASP A 777 -11.29 43.26 3.78
C ASP A 777 -10.84 42.57 2.46
N GLY A 778 -11.53 41.48 2.10
CA GLY A 778 -11.28 40.51 1.04
C GLY A 778 -11.31 40.98 -0.42
N GLU A 779 -10.36 41.85 -0.76
CA GLU A 779 -9.42 41.44 -1.81
C GLU A 779 -8.07 41.25 -1.11
N TRP A 780 -7.74 39.98 -0.85
CA TRP A 780 -6.39 39.57 -0.55
C TRP A 780 -5.70 39.12 -1.85
N MET A 781 -4.39 38.93 -1.78
CA MET A 781 -3.61 38.38 -2.88
C MET A 781 -2.49 37.49 -2.32
N LEU A 782 -2.20 36.41 -3.02
CA LEU A 782 -0.89 35.80 -2.96
C LEU A 782 0.09 36.72 -3.70
N VAL A 783 1.05 37.25 -2.95
CA VAL A 783 1.78 38.49 -3.26
C VAL A 783 3.29 38.24 -3.36
N ASP A 784 3.81 38.38 -4.57
CA ASP A 784 5.19 38.79 -4.83
C ASP A 784 5.20 40.35 -4.79
N ASN A 785 5.06 40.88 -3.56
CA ASN A 785 4.87 42.31 -3.15
C ASN A 785 3.90 43.24 -3.99
N CYS A 786 2.56 43.40 -3.67
CA CYS A 786 1.64 44.36 -4.40
C CYS A 786 0.28 45.04 -3.88
N ALA A 787 -0.58 44.60 -2.90
CA ALA A 787 -1.89 45.26 -2.44
C ALA A 787 -3.11 45.36 -3.45
N GLY A 788 -4.45 45.44 -3.18
CA GLY A 788 -5.52 45.47 -2.08
C GLY A 788 -6.94 45.74 -2.75
N LEU A 789 -8.22 45.60 -2.28
CA LEU A 789 -9.02 45.71 -1.00
C LEU A 789 -10.55 45.15 -1.04
N SER A 790 -11.15 44.63 0.09
CA SER A 790 -12.62 44.47 0.54
C SER A 790 -13.52 43.14 0.65
N LEU A 791 -14.12 42.83 1.85
CA LEU A 791 -15.09 41.79 2.42
C LEU A 791 -14.68 40.51 3.28
N VAL A 792 -15.60 39.90 4.07
CA VAL A 792 -15.34 39.32 5.43
C VAL A 792 -15.68 37.82 5.70
N SER A 793 -14.76 37.05 6.31
CA SER A 793 -15.00 35.98 7.33
C SER A 793 -13.69 35.63 8.07
N LYS A 794 -13.66 34.69 9.04
CA LYS A 794 -12.37 34.27 9.65
C LYS A 794 -11.45 33.71 8.56
N CYS A 795 -10.14 33.96 8.67
CA CYS A 795 -9.16 33.50 7.69
C CYS A 795 -7.98 32.83 8.39
N LEU A 796 -7.54 31.68 7.86
CA LEU A 796 -6.38 30.92 8.32
C LEU A 796 -5.36 30.83 7.18
N VAL A 797 -4.09 31.10 7.47
CA VAL A 797 -2.97 30.90 6.54
C VAL A 797 -1.97 29.93 7.16
N HIS A 798 -1.65 28.86 6.44
CA HIS A 798 -0.68 27.85 6.85
C HIS A 798 0.33 27.58 5.74
N TRP A 799 1.63 27.67 6.05
CA TRP A 799 2.72 27.50 5.09
C TRP A 799 3.38 26.13 5.23
N GLY A 800 3.45 25.39 4.14
CA GLY A 800 4.29 24.20 4.03
C GLY A 800 5.63 24.50 3.35
N THR A 801 6.46 23.47 3.13
CA THR A 801 7.80 23.62 2.55
C THR A 801 7.82 23.97 1.05
N GLY A 802 6.66 23.96 0.39
CA GLY A 802 6.52 24.28 -1.05
C GLY A 802 5.11 24.67 -1.46
N ASP A 803 4.24 25.00 -0.50
CA ASP A 803 2.84 25.32 -0.69
C ASP A 803 2.33 26.27 0.40
N VAL A 804 1.21 26.94 0.12
CA VAL A 804 0.44 27.71 1.11
C VAL A 804 -1.01 27.28 1.05
N ASN A 805 -1.58 26.99 2.22
CA ASN A 805 -2.99 26.75 2.40
C ASN A 805 -3.65 28.03 2.92
N MET A 806 -4.82 28.36 2.37
CA MET A 806 -5.52 29.61 2.68
C MET A 806 -7.00 29.33 2.88
N GLU A 807 -7.43 29.16 4.12
CA GLU A 807 -8.79 28.76 4.45
C GLU A 807 -9.68 29.95 4.83
N LEU A 808 -10.92 29.90 4.33
CA LEU A 808 -12.01 30.82 4.60
C LEU A 808 -13.20 30.04 5.13
N TRP A 809 -13.91 30.57 6.13
CA TRP A 809 -14.95 29.83 6.84
C TRP A 809 -16.05 30.76 7.34
N SER A 810 -17.28 30.50 6.89
CA SER A 810 -18.45 31.31 7.27
C SER A 810 -18.73 31.24 8.77
N GLU A 811 -19.55 32.15 9.30
CA GLU A 811 -20.14 31.91 10.62
C GLU A 811 -20.98 30.63 10.59
N GLU A 812 -20.91 29.85 11.67
CA GLU A 812 -21.68 28.61 11.82
C GLU A 812 -23.12 28.95 12.20
N ARG A 813 -24.08 28.58 11.34
CA ARG A 813 -25.50 28.88 11.57
C ARG A 813 -26.42 27.86 10.88
N PRO A 814 -27.73 27.84 11.23
CA PRO A 814 -28.73 27.17 10.41
C PRO A 814 -28.88 27.87 9.04
N VAL A 815 -29.25 27.11 8.03
CA VAL A 815 -29.73 27.61 6.74
C VAL A 815 -31.20 27.22 6.53
N SER A 816 -31.95 28.07 5.84
CA SER A 816 -33.23 27.70 5.22
C SER A 816 -33.11 27.79 3.70
N LYS A 817 -34.16 27.40 2.97
CA LYS A 817 -34.23 27.50 1.51
C LYS A 817 -34.18 28.96 1.01
N GLU A 818 -34.62 29.88 1.87
CA GLU A 818 -34.64 31.34 1.66
C GLU A 818 -33.38 32.02 2.20
N THR A 819 -32.60 31.35 3.05
CA THR A 819 -31.43 31.90 3.76
C THR A 819 -30.18 30.99 3.67
N PRO A 820 -29.74 30.60 2.47
CA PRO A 820 -28.56 29.76 2.29
C PRO A 820 -27.29 30.44 2.82
N LEU A 821 -26.24 29.66 3.07
CA LEU A 821 -24.87 30.16 3.16
C LEU A 821 -24.29 30.23 1.74
N ARG A 822 -23.55 31.28 1.40
CA ARG A 822 -22.99 31.46 0.05
C ARG A 822 -21.64 32.18 0.09
N ILE A 823 -20.61 31.58 -0.51
CA ILE A 823 -19.30 32.19 -0.72
C ILE A 823 -19.04 32.25 -2.23
N CYS A 824 -19.04 33.46 -2.78
CA CYS A 824 -18.67 33.72 -4.16
C CYS A 824 -17.31 34.43 -4.19
N HIS A 825 -16.38 33.87 -4.95
CA HIS A 825 -15.01 34.35 -5.04
C HIS A 825 -14.40 34.17 -6.44
N GLN A 826 -13.39 34.97 -6.74
CA GLN A 826 -12.79 35.09 -8.07
C GLN A 826 -11.27 34.99 -8.00
N TYR A 827 -10.66 34.40 -9.03
CA TYR A 827 -9.22 34.30 -9.23
C TYR A 827 -8.83 35.01 -10.54
N GLU A 828 -8.13 36.14 -10.45
CA GLU A 828 -7.64 36.89 -11.62
C GLU A 828 -6.10 36.86 -11.71
N TRP A 829 -5.56 36.49 -12.88
CA TRP A 829 -4.12 36.64 -13.17
C TRP A 829 -3.80 38.06 -13.66
N ALA A 830 -2.84 38.73 -13.01
CA ALA A 830 -2.45 40.10 -13.34
C ALA A 830 -0.93 40.27 -13.49
N SER A 831 -0.49 40.85 -14.61
CA SER A 831 0.90 41.30 -14.78
C SER A 831 1.11 42.71 -14.21
N MET A 832 2.23 42.98 -13.52
CA MET A 832 2.53 44.31 -12.93
C MET A 832 2.53 45.50 -13.91
N CYS A 833 2.51 45.30 -15.24
CA CYS A 833 2.55 46.37 -16.23
C CYS A 833 1.31 47.31 -16.26
N GLY A 834 0.32 47.12 -15.37
CA GLY A 834 -0.92 47.92 -15.32
C GLY A 834 -1.39 48.33 -13.92
N LEU A 835 -0.60 48.13 -12.87
CA LEU A 835 -0.90 48.59 -11.50
C LEU A 835 0.05 49.72 -11.11
N ASP A 836 -0.49 50.78 -10.50
CA ASP A 836 0.28 51.99 -10.17
C ASP A 836 1.16 51.74 -8.94
N THR A 837 2.45 52.05 -9.02
CA THR A 837 3.50 51.48 -8.14
C THR A 837 3.59 52.12 -6.75
N LYS A 838 2.52 52.76 -6.28
CA LYS A 838 2.46 53.45 -4.98
C LYS A 838 1.96 52.57 -3.84
N ASP A 839 0.87 51.84 -4.03
CA ASP A 839 0.18 51.15 -2.93
C ASP A 839 1.01 50.06 -2.23
N VAL A 840 2.01 49.54 -2.95
CA VAL A 840 2.95 48.51 -2.48
C VAL A 840 3.96 49.03 -1.46
N ASN A 841 4.53 50.21 -1.72
CA ASN A 841 5.75 50.68 -1.06
C ASN A 841 5.51 51.27 0.34
N GLU A 842 4.29 51.14 0.87
CA GLU A 842 3.92 51.51 2.24
C GLU A 842 3.86 50.30 3.20
N LEU A 843 4.02 49.07 2.70
CA LEU A 843 3.96 47.85 3.52
C LEU A 843 5.26 47.54 4.28
N ASP A 844 6.43 47.96 3.77
CA ASP A 844 7.72 47.74 4.43
C ASP A 844 8.01 48.86 5.45
N GLY A 845 7.41 48.71 6.63
CA GLY A 845 7.36 49.73 7.68
C GLY A 845 8.37 49.58 8.83
N SER A 846 9.15 48.48 8.90
CA SER A 846 10.39 48.36 9.70
C SER A 846 10.92 46.92 9.81
N HIS A 847 11.99 46.59 9.09
CA HIS A 847 13.35 46.47 9.67
C HIS A 847 14.40 46.16 8.59
N ALA A 848 15.68 46.46 8.86
CA ALA A 848 16.74 46.39 7.85
C ALA A 848 17.42 45.02 7.78
N THR A 849 17.92 44.64 6.59
CA THR A 849 19.35 44.23 6.45
C THR A 849 19.91 44.25 5.02
N ALA A 850 21.25 44.21 4.99
CA ALA A 850 22.23 44.05 3.90
C ALA A 850 21.78 43.58 2.49
N ARG A 851 22.43 44.16 1.47
CA ARG A 851 22.36 43.71 0.07
C ARG A 851 23.13 42.40 -0.15
N LEU A 852 22.44 41.36 -0.60
CA LEU A 852 23.06 40.15 -1.18
C LEU A 852 23.70 40.43 -2.55
N GLY A 853 24.77 39.71 -2.87
CA GLY A 853 25.48 39.79 -4.15
C GLY A 853 25.35 38.51 -4.99
N ARG A 854 24.73 38.62 -6.17
CA ARG A 854 24.66 37.62 -7.28
C ARG A 854 24.03 36.25 -6.95
N ARG A 855 22.89 35.96 -7.60
CA ARG A 855 22.37 34.59 -7.78
C ARG A 855 23.08 33.90 -8.96
N ASP A 856 23.41 32.62 -8.83
CA ASP A 856 23.88 31.74 -9.93
C ASP A 856 22.81 30.67 -10.30
N GLN A 857 22.94 30.04 -11.47
CA GLN A 857 21.93 29.13 -12.05
C GLN A 857 22.36 27.66 -11.97
N SER A 858 21.63 26.82 -11.21
CA SER A 858 21.95 25.39 -11.11
C SER A 858 21.53 24.58 -12.35
N ILE A 859 22.31 23.55 -12.67
CA ILE A 859 21.94 22.46 -13.59
C ILE A 859 22.30 21.14 -12.90
N SER A 860 21.45 20.12 -13.06
CA SER A 860 21.74 18.77 -12.54
C SER A 860 22.03 17.81 -13.69
N VAL A 861 23.00 16.93 -13.48
CA VAL A 861 23.41 15.91 -14.45
C VAL A 861 23.51 14.58 -13.72
N ARG A 862 22.85 13.54 -14.26
CA ARG A 862 22.71 12.22 -13.63
C ARG A 862 22.84 11.11 -14.68
N HIS A 863 23.02 9.87 -14.23
CA HIS A 863 22.77 8.70 -15.08
C HIS A 863 21.27 8.59 -15.38
N ALA A 864 20.92 7.99 -16.52
CA ALA A 864 19.54 7.88 -16.99
C ALA A 864 18.90 6.56 -16.55
N ASP A 865 18.66 6.41 -15.25
CA ASP A 865 18.16 5.15 -14.66
C ASP A 865 16.67 4.94 -14.94
N GLY A 866 16.40 4.31 -16.09
CA GLY A 866 15.08 3.91 -16.56
C GLY A 866 15.15 3.34 -17.97
N MET A 867 14.73 2.07 -18.12
CA MET A 867 14.69 1.29 -19.38
C MET A 867 16.04 0.85 -20.01
N CYS A 868 16.49 -0.33 -19.61
CA CYS A 868 17.08 -1.37 -20.49
C CYS A 868 18.33 -1.09 -21.35
N ARG A 869 19.07 0.03 -21.20
CA ARG A 869 20.41 0.22 -21.82
C ARG A 869 21.37 1.01 -20.93
N PRO A 870 22.63 0.57 -20.76
CA PRO A 870 23.68 1.36 -20.12
C PRO A 870 24.15 2.53 -21.02
N ASN A 871 25.14 3.30 -20.55
CA ASN A 871 25.83 4.38 -21.28
C ASN A 871 24.94 5.54 -21.77
N ARG A 872 24.03 6.03 -20.89
CA ARG A 872 23.20 7.22 -21.16
C ARG A 872 23.22 8.24 -20.02
N LEU A 873 23.40 9.51 -20.39
CA LEU A 873 23.48 10.64 -19.47
C LEU A 873 22.25 11.54 -19.57
N ALA A 874 21.63 11.89 -18.44
CA ALA A 874 20.54 12.84 -18.37
C ALA A 874 21.06 14.21 -17.87
N VAL A 875 21.16 15.19 -18.77
CA VAL A 875 21.39 16.60 -18.42
C VAL A 875 20.04 17.28 -18.25
N GLN A 876 19.65 17.57 -17.01
CA GLN A 876 18.43 18.32 -16.69
C GLN A 876 18.77 19.76 -16.35
N ARG A 877 18.34 20.69 -17.21
CA ARG A 877 18.36 22.10 -16.86
C ARG A 877 17.21 22.40 -15.91
N ALA A 878 17.54 22.81 -14.69
CA ALA A 878 16.62 23.55 -13.84
C ALA A 878 16.59 25.01 -14.32
N THR A 879 15.38 25.50 -14.58
CA THR A 879 15.04 26.92 -14.64
C THR A 879 13.57 27.04 -14.28
N GLU A 880 13.23 28.09 -13.54
CA GLU A 880 11.88 28.44 -13.10
C GLU A 880 10.84 28.14 -14.21
N GLY A 881 9.89 27.25 -13.92
CA GLY A 881 8.82 26.83 -14.84
C GLY A 881 9.12 25.70 -15.84
N TYR A 882 10.38 25.37 -16.19
CA TYR A 882 10.65 24.31 -17.18
C TYR A 882 11.86 23.42 -16.86
N SER A 883 11.56 22.14 -16.60
CA SER A 883 12.50 21.03 -16.77
C SER A 883 12.69 20.72 -18.26
N SER A 884 13.95 20.65 -18.71
CA SER A 884 14.28 20.07 -20.01
C SER A 884 15.43 19.08 -19.85
N SER A 885 15.15 17.80 -20.13
CA SER A 885 16.11 16.70 -20.08
C SER A 885 16.69 16.43 -21.47
N LEU A 886 18.00 16.61 -21.62
CA LEU A 886 18.76 16.05 -22.73
C LEU A 886 19.28 14.68 -22.30
N VAL A 887 18.79 13.61 -22.93
CA VAL A 887 19.41 12.29 -22.84
C VAL A 887 20.50 12.20 -23.92
N VAL A 888 21.75 12.07 -23.49
CA VAL A 888 22.93 11.89 -24.33
C VAL A 888 23.30 10.41 -24.33
N ASP A 889 23.48 9.83 -25.51
CA ASP A 889 24.02 8.48 -25.68
C ASP A 889 25.56 8.58 -25.68
N THR A 890 26.22 8.13 -24.62
CA THR A 890 27.64 8.41 -24.39
C THR A 890 28.57 7.39 -25.03
N GLU A 891 28.10 6.18 -25.31
CA GLU A 891 28.86 5.11 -25.97
C GLU A 891 29.31 5.55 -27.37
N ALA A 892 28.40 6.17 -28.14
CA ALA A 892 28.66 6.71 -29.48
C ALA A 892 29.47 8.03 -29.49
N LEU A 893 29.84 8.56 -28.32
CA LEU A 893 30.62 9.81 -28.15
C LEU A 893 31.97 9.58 -27.48
N MET A 894 32.27 8.36 -27.04
CA MET A 894 33.52 7.97 -26.36
C MET A 894 34.12 6.71 -27.01
N ASP A 895 33.92 6.55 -28.33
CA ASP A 895 34.37 5.41 -29.16
C ASP A 895 34.12 4.02 -28.53
N GLY A 896 32.93 3.83 -27.95
CA GLY A 896 32.51 2.57 -27.33
C GLY A 896 32.99 2.36 -25.88
N ALA A 897 33.73 3.29 -25.29
CA ALA A 897 34.13 3.19 -23.89
C ALA A 897 32.92 3.38 -22.94
N ALA A 898 32.79 2.51 -21.94
CA ALA A 898 31.73 2.61 -20.95
C ALA A 898 31.96 3.76 -19.96
N LEU A 899 30.87 4.39 -19.53
CA LEU A 899 30.91 5.48 -18.55
C LEU A 899 30.97 4.93 -17.12
N ALA A 900 31.82 5.52 -16.27
CA ALA A 900 31.99 5.12 -14.87
C ALA A 900 31.47 6.16 -13.86
N ASP A 901 31.70 7.46 -14.07
CA ASP A 901 31.24 8.54 -13.16
C ASP A 901 31.23 9.90 -13.89
N ILE A 902 30.56 10.90 -13.30
CA ILE A 902 30.48 12.27 -13.82
C ILE A 902 30.62 13.36 -12.76
N ALA A 903 31.42 14.37 -13.07
CA ALA A 903 31.46 15.65 -12.36
C ALA A 903 31.01 16.81 -13.26
N TYR A 904 30.38 17.83 -12.68
CA TYR A 904 29.89 19.01 -13.39
C TYR A 904 30.59 20.27 -12.87
N SER A 905 30.91 21.21 -13.76
CA SER A 905 31.42 22.53 -13.42
C SER A 905 30.79 23.64 -14.27
N GLU A 906 30.65 24.82 -13.68
CA GLU A 906 30.16 26.05 -14.31
C GLU A 906 31.11 27.22 -14.02
N GLU A 907 32.32 27.15 -14.59
CA GLU A 907 33.25 28.29 -14.55
C GLU A 907 32.81 29.38 -15.55
N GLY A 908 31.99 30.30 -15.04
CA GLY A 908 31.57 31.53 -15.70
C GLY A 908 30.50 31.32 -16.78
N LYS A 909 30.91 31.19 -18.05
CA LYS A 909 29.96 31.10 -19.19
C LYS A 909 29.98 29.77 -19.93
N ALA A 910 31.01 28.96 -19.73
CA ALA A 910 31.07 27.59 -20.22
C ALA A 910 30.39 26.65 -19.22
N LYS A 911 29.65 25.66 -19.72
CA LYS A 911 29.09 24.58 -18.91
C LYS A 911 29.73 23.27 -19.34
N VAL A 912 30.35 22.57 -18.38
CA VAL A 912 31.28 21.48 -18.65
C VAL A 912 30.91 20.27 -17.81
N VAL A 913 30.79 19.11 -18.47
CA VAL A 913 30.68 17.80 -17.81
C VAL A 913 31.98 17.04 -18.03
N TYR A 914 32.61 16.60 -16.94
CA TYR A 914 33.74 15.70 -16.94
C TYR A 914 33.21 14.27 -16.81
N CYS A 915 33.33 13.47 -17.87
CA CYS A 915 32.95 12.07 -17.90
C CYS A 915 34.17 11.18 -17.67
N LEU A 916 34.19 10.44 -16.58
CA LEU A 916 35.18 9.40 -16.32
C LEU A 916 34.73 8.09 -16.98
N THR A 917 35.57 7.50 -17.81
CA THR A 917 35.33 6.16 -18.39
C THR A 917 35.81 5.03 -17.48
N THR A 918 35.35 3.80 -17.73
CA THR A 918 35.81 2.58 -17.03
C THR A 918 37.30 2.26 -17.21
N HIS A 919 37.99 2.96 -18.11
CA HIS A 919 39.43 2.83 -18.37
C HIS A 919 40.22 4.08 -17.91
N GLY A 920 39.61 4.94 -17.08
CA GLY A 920 40.24 6.08 -16.43
C GLY A 920 40.48 7.31 -17.31
N ALA A 921 40.19 7.24 -18.61
CA ALA A 921 40.21 8.41 -19.48
C ALA A 921 39.07 9.37 -19.10
N VAL A 922 39.38 10.66 -19.01
CA VAL A 922 38.41 11.74 -18.75
C VAL A 922 38.08 12.43 -20.07
N HIS A 923 36.82 12.36 -20.47
CA HIS A 923 36.26 13.05 -21.63
C HIS A 923 35.55 14.32 -21.16
N VAL A 924 35.71 15.41 -21.90
CA VAL A 924 35.13 16.71 -21.51
C VAL A 924 34.03 17.10 -22.50
N LEU A 925 32.80 17.16 -22.00
CA LEU A 925 31.58 17.48 -22.76
C LEU A 925 31.22 18.96 -22.58
N HIS A 926 31.29 19.71 -23.68
CA HIS A 926 30.95 21.13 -23.70
C HIS A 926 29.50 21.36 -24.16
N LEU A 927 28.75 22.14 -23.37
CA LEU A 927 27.32 22.40 -23.58
C LEU A 927 27.06 23.85 -24.04
N ASP A 928 26.92 24.08 -25.35
CA ASP A 928 26.59 25.40 -25.91
C ASP A 928 25.13 25.82 -25.63
N ARG A 929 24.92 27.13 -25.46
CA ARG A 929 23.65 27.79 -25.15
C ARG A 929 22.99 28.47 -26.38
N ARG A 930 23.61 28.54 -27.57
CA ARG A 930 23.33 29.64 -28.54
C ARG A 930 22.55 29.34 -29.84
N ARG A 931 22.25 28.09 -30.25
CA ARG A 931 21.46 27.83 -31.48
C ARG A 931 20.05 27.28 -31.18
N ARG A 932 19.01 28.12 -31.39
CA ARG A 932 17.58 27.78 -31.18
C ARG A 932 16.74 27.90 -32.47
N ARG A 933 16.19 26.77 -32.93
CA ARG A 933 14.85 26.62 -33.54
C ARG A 933 14.35 25.21 -33.17
N ARG A 934 13.12 25.08 -32.66
CA ARG A 934 12.49 23.80 -32.20
C ARG A 934 13.18 23.06 -31.03
N GLY A 935 13.35 23.74 -29.90
CA GLY A 935 13.17 23.15 -28.56
C GLY A 935 14.14 22.09 -27.98
N ARG A 936 15.01 21.44 -28.76
CA ARG A 936 15.97 20.44 -28.25
C ARG A 936 17.39 20.99 -28.09
N LEU A 937 18.06 20.57 -27.02
CA LEU A 937 19.51 20.73 -26.84
C LEU A 937 20.28 19.70 -27.71
N ARG A 938 21.58 19.93 -27.91
CA ARG A 938 22.56 18.97 -28.44
C ARG A 938 23.90 19.17 -27.73
N ALA A 939 24.65 18.10 -27.50
CA ALA A 939 26.10 18.20 -27.27
C ALA A 939 26.79 18.66 -28.55
N VAL A 940 27.92 19.38 -28.44
CA VAL A 940 28.59 20.02 -29.59
C VAL A 940 30.01 19.50 -29.81
N GLU A 941 30.77 19.21 -28.75
CA GLU A 941 32.14 18.71 -28.84
C GLU A 941 32.49 17.79 -27.67
N VAL A 942 33.37 16.82 -27.93
CA VAL A 942 34.03 15.93 -26.97
C VAL A 942 35.51 15.89 -27.33
N GLU A 943 36.37 16.38 -26.45
CA GLU A 943 37.81 16.15 -26.56
C GLU A 943 38.24 15.01 -25.60
N PRO A 944 38.89 13.94 -26.11
CA PRO A 944 39.48 12.90 -25.28
C PRO A 944 40.78 13.42 -24.66
N LEU A 945 40.68 14.05 -23.50
CA LEU A 945 41.74 14.94 -23.01
C LEU A 945 42.97 14.24 -22.42
N ALA A 946 42.90 12.98 -22.01
CA ALA A 946 44.07 12.21 -21.58
C ALA A 946 43.99 10.72 -21.90
N ALA A 947 45.06 10.17 -22.49
CA ALA A 947 45.22 8.74 -22.71
C ALA A 947 45.98 8.09 -21.54
N GLY A 948 45.24 7.41 -20.65
CA GLY A 948 45.81 6.49 -19.66
C GLY A 948 45.83 7.01 -18.22
N ALA A 949 44.90 6.51 -17.40
CA ALA A 949 44.98 6.57 -15.94
C ALA A 949 44.51 5.24 -15.35
N PHE A 950 45.46 4.38 -14.97
CA PHE A 950 45.28 3.11 -14.25
C PHE A 950 44.24 2.12 -14.82
N SER A 951 44.72 1.13 -15.59
CA SER A 951 44.00 -0.14 -15.78
C SER A 951 43.97 -0.94 -14.46
N THR A 952 42.85 -0.82 -13.75
CA THR A 952 42.36 -1.64 -12.62
C THR A 952 43.39 -2.51 -11.86
N PRO A 953 43.98 -1.96 -10.78
CA PRO A 953 44.52 -2.75 -9.65
C PRO A 953 43.76 -2.52 -8.33
N TYR A 954 42.86 -1.54 -8.29
CA TYR A 954 42.05 -1.12 -7.13
C TYR A 954 40.60 -0.88 -7.59
N ASP A 955 39.62 -1.24 -6.76
CA ASP A 955 38.21 -0.96 -7.04
C ASP A 955 37.88 0.52 -6.74
N THR A 956 36.95 1.11 -7.49
CA THR A 956 36.30 2.35 -7.09
C THR A 956 35.35 2.07 -5.92
N ILE A 957 35.41 2.90 -4.88
CA ILE A 957 34.54 2.82 -3.68
C ILE A 957 33.05 2.77 -4.11
N ALA A 958 32.71 3.53 -5.15
CA ALA A 958 31.42 3.57 -5.84
C ALA A 958 30.76 2.20 -6.03
N ARG A 959 31.53 1.17 -6.44
CA ARG A 959 31.00 -0.17 -6.75
C ARG A 959 30.45 -0.94 -5.55
N HIS A 960 30.80 -0.52 -4.34
CA HIS A 960 30.43 -1.20 -3.10
C HIS A 960 29.52 -0.33 -2.19
N THR A 961 29.22 0.91 -2.59
CA THR A 961 28.48 1.88 -1.74
C THR A 961 27.57 2.86 -2.49
N ASP A 962 27.39 2.73 -3.81
CA ASP A 962 26.65 3.66 -4.70
C ASP A 962 27.03 5.15 -4.55
N ALA A 963 28.27 5.42 -4.12
CA ALA A 963 28.79 6.77 -3.89
C ALA A 963 29.64 7.29 -5.07
N LYS A 964 29.78 8.62 -5.20
CA LYS A 964 30.65 9.20 -6.24
C LYS A 964 32.14 8.96 -5.96
N SER A 965 32.89 8.76 -7.04
CA SER A 965 34.35 8.60 -7.06
C SER A 965 35.09 9.86 -7.51
N VAL A 966 34.43 10.75 -8.27
CA VAL A 966 34.98 12.02 -8.76
C VAL A 966 34.22 13.20 -8.13
N VAL A 967 34.95 14.17 -7.58
CA VAL A 967 34.42 15.35 -6.89
C VAL A 967 35.11 16.63 -7.38
N LEU A 968 34.48 17.78 -7.20
CA LEU A 968 35.02 19.10 -7.57
C LEU A 968 35.07 19.99 -6.32
N CYS A 969 36.26 20.41 -5.90
CA CYS A 969 36.45 21.22 -4.70
C CYS A 969 37.24 22.50 -5.07
N GLY A 970 36.64 23.67 -4.86
CA GLY A 970 37.26 24.95 -5.23
C GLY A 970 37.65 25.08 -6.71
N GLY A 971 36.85 24.52 -7.63
CA GLY A 971 37.11 24.48 -9.07
C GLY A 971 38.06 23.35 -9.52
N ALA A 972 38.90 22.82 -8.62
CA ALA A 972 39.78 21.71 -8.94
C ALA A 972 39.03 20.35 -8.90
N LEU A 973 39.29 19.51 -9.90
CA LEU A 973 38.76 18.15 -9.97
C LEU A 973 39.64 17.19 -9.15
N TYR A 974 39.01 16.38 -8.30
CA TYR A 974 39.66 15.35 -7.50
C TYR A 974 38.99 14.00 -7.72
N GLN A 975 39.75 12.92 -7.52
CA GLN A 975 39.28 11.55 -7.54
C GLN A 975 39.71 10.84 -6.26
N VAL A 976 38.77 10.15 -5.60
CA VAL A 976 39.01 9.49 -4.32
C VAL A 976 38.90 7.98 -4.48
N TRP A 977 39.93 7.28 -4.00
CA TRP A 977 40.07 5.83 -4.04
C TRP A 977 40.29 5.27 -2.64
N ARG A 978 39.89 4.03 -2.38
CA ARG A 978 40.27 3.27 -1.19
C ARG A 978 40.73 1.88 -1.62
N ARG A 979 41.77 1.36 -0.98
CA ARG A 979 42.16 -0.05 -1.12
C ARG A 979 41.19 -0.92 -0.32
N PRO A 980 40.52 -1.93 -0.91
CA PRO A 980 39.73 -2.89 -0.15
C PRO A 980 40.57 -3.61 0.91
N GLY A 981 40.01 -3.83 2.09
CA GLY A 981 40.68 -4.49 3.22
C GLY A 981 40.95 -5.97 2.97
N GLY A 982 42.02 -6.30 2.23
CA GLY A 982 42.39 -7.67 1.89
C GLY A 982 43.86 -7.81 1.50
N ALA A 983 44.50 -8.89 1.98
CA ALA A 983 45.93 -9.14 1.81
C ALA A 983 46.27 -9.64 0.39
N GLY A 984 46.23 -8.74 -0.60
CA GLY A 984 46.64 -8.98 -1.98
C GLY A 984 47.57 -7.89 -2.51
N SER A 985 48.71 -8.28 -3.10
CA SER A 985 49.63 -7.38 -3.80
C SER A 985 49.21 -7.21 -5.26
N ALA A 986 48.46 -6.14 -5.57
CA ALA A 986 48.08 -5.83 -6.94
C ALA A 986 49.30 -5.35 -7.75
N VAL A 987 49.68 -6.09 -8.79
CA VAL A 987 50.76 -5.71 -9.72
C VAL A 987 50.17 -4.84 -10.83
N ALA A 988 50.75 -3.65 -11.04
CA ALA A 988 50.30 -2.73 -12.07
C ALA A 988 50.54 -3.29 -13.50
N PRO A 989 49.56 -3.22 -14.42
CA PRO A 989 49.76 -3.63 -15.81
C PRO A 989 50.82 -2.77 -16.52
N ALA A 990 51.65 -3.41 -17.35
CA ALA A 990 52.70 -2.73 -18.09
C ALA A 990 52.16 -2.08 -19.38
N GLY A 991 52.36 -0.77 -19.57
CA GLY A 991 52.03 -0.13 -20.86
C GLY A 991 51.69 1.36 -20.90
N MET A 992 51.93 2.17 -19.86
CA MET A 992 51.80 3.65 -19.92
C MET A 992 52.81 4.36 -19.00
N LEU A 993 52.94 5.68 -19.13
CA LEU A 993 54.22 6.40 -18.93
C LEU A 993 54.69 6.68 -17.48
N ASP A 994 56.03 6.68 -17.37
CA ASP A 994 56.93 7.14 -16.30
C ASP A 994 56.70 6.65 -14.85
N GLN A 995 57.40 5.57 -14.49
CA GLN A 995 57.42 4.90 -13.18
C GLN A 995 58.04 5.73 -12.01
N ARG A 996 58.26 7.04 -12.18
CA ARG A 996 59.05 7.87 -11.24
C ARG A 996 58.25 8.57 -10.14
N LEU A 997 56.93 8.71 -10.26
CA LEU A 997 56.16 9.65 -9.43
C LEU A 997 55.39 9.05 -8.23
N LEU A 998 55.16 7.74 -8.17
CA LEU A 998 54.40 7.12 -7.08
C LEU A 998 55.03 5.81 -6.57
N ARG A 999 55.98 5.94 -5.63
CA ARG A 999 56.22 4.90 -4.63
C ARG A 999 55.15 5.05 -3.54
N VAL A 1000 54.01 4.40 -3.74
CA VAL A 1000 52.83 4.53 -2.88
C VAL A 1000 53.09 3.93 -1.48
N SER A 1001 52.79 4.69 -0.43
CA SER A 1001 52.87 4.27 0.98
C SER A 1001 51.61 3.52 1.44
N GLU A 1002 51.65 2.90 2.62
CA GLU A 1002 50.64 1.97 3.15
C GLU A 1002 49.32 2.60 3.66
N SER A 1003 48.88 3.73 3.08
CA SER A 1003 47.60 4.37 3.41
C SER A 1003 46.40 3.65 2.76
N GLU A 1004 45.27 3.57 3.44
CA GLU A 1004 44.06 2.93 2.87
C GLU A 1004 43.36 3.80 1.80
N VAL A 1005 43.31 5.11 2.02
CA VAL A 1005 42.60 6.09 1.19
C VAL A 1005 43.61 6.91 0.39
N PHE A 1006 43.30 7.16 -0.87
CA PHE A 1006 44.10 7.99 -1.78
C PHE A 1006 43.23 9.05 -2.44
N VAL A 1007 43.73 10.29 -2.45
CA VAL A 1007 43.11 11.42 -3.14
C VAL A 1007 44.05 11.88 -4.23
N LEU A 1008 43.58 11.88 -5.48
CA LEU A 1008 44.28 12.44 -6.63
C LEU A 1008 43.62 13.75 -7.03
N ARG A 1009 44.42 14.74 -7.44
CA ARG A 1009 43.99 15.99 -8.06
C ARG A 1009 44.33 15.96 -9.55
N TYR A 1010 43.45 16.50 -10.38
CA TYR A 1010 43.72 16.66 -11.81
C TYR A 1010 44.64 17.86 -12.05
N ASP A 1011 45.76 17.63 -12.75
CA ASP A 1011 46.74 18.63 -13.18
C ASP A 1011 46.69 18.74 -14.72
N PRO A 1012 46.00 19.75 -15.28
CA PRO A 1012 45.93 20.00 -16.72
C PRO A 1012 47.18 20.72 -17.27
N GLY A 1013 48.28 20.78 -16.50
CA GLY A 1013 49.44 21.62 -16.77
C GLY A 1013 50.17 21.36 -18.10
N ALA A 1014 50.99 22.33 -18.51
CA ALA A 1014 51.61 22.46 -19.85
C ALA A 1014 52.62 21.36 -20.27
N ARG A 1015 52.69 20.22 -19.57
CA ARG A 1015 53.40 19.00 -20.00
C ARG A 1015 52.46 17.89 -20.47
N GLY A 1016 51.16 18.14 -20.49
CA GLY A 1016 50.10 17.17 -20.77
C GLY A 1016 49.26 16.90 -19.51
N PRO A 1017 47.93 16.83 -19.65
CA PRO A 1017 47.03 16.61 -18.52
C PRO A 1017 47.22 15.22 -17.89
N ARG A 1018 47.13 15.17 -16.56
CA ARG A 1018 47.41 13.97 -15.76
C ARG A 1018 46.78 14.06 -14.37
N TRP A 1019 46.70 12.94 -13.67
CA TRP A 1019 46.42 12.91 -12.24
C TRP A 1019 47.72 13.02 -11.44
N VAL A 1020 47.69 13.79 -10.36
CA VAL A 1020 48.78 13.93 -9.38
C VAL A 1020 48.23 13.71 -7.96
N GLU A 1021 49.07 13.35 -7.01
CA GLU A 1021 48.63 13.12 -5.63
C GLU A 1021 48.23 14.44 -4.95
N ALA A 1022 47.06 14.46 -4.29
CA ALA A 1022 46.58 15.63 -3.57
C ALA A 1022 47.29 15.80 -2.22
N LYS A 1023 47.34 17.04 -1.72
CA LYS A 1023 47.87 17.39 -0.39
C LYS A 1023 46.81 18.01 0.53
N ASP A 1024 45.69 18.40 -0.07
CA ASP A 1024 44.59 19.15 0.50
C ASP A 1024 43.36 18.95 -0.42
N LEU A 1025 42.20 19.41 0.05
CA LEU A 1025 40.93 19.55 -0.69
C LEU A 1025 40.52 21.03 -0.75
N GLY A 1026 41.48 21.96 -0.63
CA GLY A 1026 41.23 23.40 -0.51
C GLY A 1026 40.32 23.77 0.67
N GLY A 1027 40.52 23.17 1.85
CA GLY A 1027 39.75 23.43 3.08
C GLY A 1027 38.38 22.75 3.17
N HIS A 1028 37.99 21.93 2.18
CA HIS A 1028 36.66 21.32 2.12
C HIS A 1028 36.59 19.98 2.86
N ALA A 1029 35.41 19.66 3.41
CA ALA A 1029 35.05 18.33 3.88
C ALA A 1029 34.30 17.56 2.77
N VAL A 1030 34.66 16.30 2.54
CA VAL A 1030 34.03 15.43 1.51
C VAL A 1030 33.46 14.18 2.19
N PHE A 1031 32.23 13.80 1.84
CA PHE A 1031 31.54 12.63 2.41
C PHE A 1031 31.35 11.52 1.37
N LEU A 1032 31.48 10.25 1.80
CA LEU A 1032 31.32 9.06 0.96
C LEU A 1032 30.37 8.04 1.64
N GLY A 1033 29.17 7.88 1.07
CA GLY A 1033 28.12 6.97 1.54
C GLY A 1033 26.72 7.45 1.12
N ALA A 1034 25.72 6.56 1.16
CA ALA A 1034 24.34 6.88 0.80
C ALA A 1034 23.49 7.28 2.04
N ASN A 1035 22.69 8.33 1.90
CA ASN A 1035 21.66 8.87 2.82
C ASN A 1035 22.01 9.13 4.30
N ASP A 1036 22.54 8.16 5.05
CA ASP A 1036 22.62 8.23 6.53
C ASP A 1036 23.81 9.06 7.06
N ALA A 1037 24.76 9.38 6.18
CA ALA A 1037 26.04 10.03 6.54
C ALA A 1037 25.90 11.40 7.22
N ALA A 1038 24.77 12.10 7.04
CA ALA A 1038 24.51 13.41 7.64
C ALA A 1038 24.02 13.35 9.10
N ALA A 1039 23.43 12.23 9.54
CA ALA A 1039 22.77 12.14 10.84
C ALA A 1039 23.75 12.09 12.04
N VAL A 1040 25.01 11.70 11.80
CA VAL A 1040 25.98 11.37 12.86
C VAL A 1040 26.82 12.57 13.33
N VAL A 1041 26.91 13.66 12.56
CA VAL A 1041 27.74 14.82 12.93
C VAL A 1041 26.91 16.10 13.01
N ALA A 1042 26.56 16.48 14.24
CA ALA A 1042 26.02 17.80 14.53
C ALA A 1042 26.94 18.90 13.96
N SER A 1043 26.35 19.96 13.41
CA SER A 1043 26.98 20.94 12.50
C SER A 1043 28.08 21.85 13.09
N SER A 1044 28.63 21.52 14.26
CA SER A 1044 29.56 22.30 15.05
C SER A 1044 31.02 21.77 15.10
N GLU A 1045 31.31 20.65 14.43
CA GLU A 1045 32.61 19.95 14.48
C GLU A 1045 33.22 19.46 13.14
N LEU A 1046 32.80 19.99 11.98
CA LEU A 1046 33.42 19.58 10.70
C LEU A 1046 34.81 20.19 10.52
N VAL A 1047 35.80 19.31 10.29
CA VAL A 1047 37.18 19.65 9.95
C VAL A 1047 37.36 19.59 8.44
N GLY A 1048 37.95 20.64 7.85
CA GLY A 1048 38.32 20.70 6.43
C GLY A 1048 39.54 19.87 6.05
N ASP A 1049 39.78 19.70 4.75
CA ASP A 1049 40.83 18.85 4.18
C ASP A 1049 40.74 17.37 4.62
N CYS A 1050 39.50 16.93 4.84
CA CYS A 1050 39.15 15.61 5.37
C CYS A 1050 38.08 14.90 4.51
N VAL A 1051 38.28 13.60 4.31
CA VAL A 1051 37.31 12.68 3.70
C VAL A 1051 36.65 11.87 4.80
N TYR A 1052 35.33 11.97 4.92
CA TYR A 1052 34.50 11.22 5.85
C TYR A 1052 33.85 10.05 5.10
N TYR A 1053 34.02 8.83 5.60
CA TYR A 1053 33.55 7.62 4.93
C TYR A 1053 33.14 6.56 5.95
N TRP A 1054 32.30 5.62 5.52
CA TRP A 1054 31.95 4.45 6.31
C TRP A 1054 32.62 3.19 5.78
N ASP A 1055 32.87 2.23 6.67
CA ASP A 1055 33.42 0.91 6.34
C ASP A 1055 32.59 -0.20 7.00
N ASN A 1056 32.26 -1.25 6.25
CA ASN A 1056 31.64 -2.46 6.81
C ASN A 1056 32.66 -3.56 7.13
N THR A 1057 33.89 -3.48 6.60
CA THR A 1057 34.93 -4.50 6.85
C THR A 1057 35.60 -4.34 8.22
N ALA A 1058 35.48 -3.15 8.84
CA ALA A 1058 35.89 -2.86 10.22
C ALA A 1058 34.89 -3.34 11.29
N ALA A 1059 33.61 -3.60 10.95
CA ALA A 1059 32.54 -3.87 11.90
C ALA A 1059 32.34 -5.39 12.15
N PRO A 1060 32.61 -5.92 13.36
CA PRO A 1060 32.57 -7.37 13.60
C PRO A 1060 31.19 -8.04 13.43
N GLU A 1061 30.11 -7.26 13.49
CA GLU A 1061 28.72 -7.74 13.46
C GLU A 1061 27.92 -7.25 12.24
N GLY A 1062 28.60 -6.76 11.19
CA GLY A 1062 27.97 -6.39 9.91
C GLY A 1062 27.31 -5.01 9.86
N GLY A 1063 27.59 -4.14 10.85
CA GLY A 1063 27.25 -2.71 10.78
C GLY A 1063 28.20 -1.91 9.86
N TYR A 1064 28.03 -0.59 9.86
CA TYR A 1064 28.96 0.35 9.20
C TYR A 1064 29.61 1.26 10.25
N GLU A 1065 30.94 1.35 10.27
CA GLU A 1065 31.67 2.25 11.19
C GLU A 1065 32.14 3.53 10.49
N ALA A 1066 32.05 4.67 11.19
CA ALA A 1066 32.37 6.00 10.66
C ALA A 1066 33.85 6.35 10.83
N PHE A 1067 34.50 6.79 9.76
CA PHE A 1067 35.90 7.22 9.72
C PHE A 1067 36.07 8.61 9.10
N VAL A 1068 37.13 9.30 9.50
CA VAL A 1068 37.62 10.54 8.89
C VAL A 1068 39.09 10.38 8.54
N PHE A 1069 39.44 10.61 7.28
CA PHE A 1069 40.80 10.61 6.74
C PHE A 1069 41.25 12.04 6.44
N ASN A 1070 42.31 12.51 7.07
CA ASN A 1070 42.87 13.84 6.78
C ASN A 1070 43.90 13.75 5.64
N VAL A 1071 43.70 14.52 4.56
CA VAL A 1071 44.48 14.40 3.32
C VAL A 1071 45.93 14.88 3.50
N ALA A 1072 46.15 15.89 4.35
CA ALA A 1072 47.48 16.44 4.62
C ALA A 1072 48.35 15.51 5.48
N SER A 1073 47.79 14.89 6.52
CA SER A 1073 48.52 13.97 7.42
C SER A 1073 48.47 12.50 7.01
N ARG A 1074 47.56 12.14 6.09
CA ARG A 1074 47.34 10.78 5.55
C ARG A 1074 46.93 9.72 6.59
N GLY A 1075 46.33 10.16 7.70
CA GLY A 1075 45.80 9.27 8.75
C GLY A 1075 44.28 9.19 8.74
N SER A 1076 43.74 7.99 8.92
CA SER A 1076 42.32 7.76 9.24
C SER A 1076 42.10 7.66 10.76
N ALA A 1077 40.99 8.21 11.25
CA ALA A 1077 40.54 8.09 12.63
C ALA A 1077 39.04 7.74 12.68
N ARG A 1078 38.62 6.94 13.67
CA ARG A 1078 37.22 6.53 13.88
C ARG A 1078 36.43 7.60 14.64
N ARG A 1079 35.16 7.82 14.28
CA ARG A 1079 34.18 8.59 15.08
C ARG A 1079 33.10 7.67 15.66
N LEU A 1080 32.40 8.15 16.69
CA LEU A 1080 31.26 7.47 17.32
C LEU A 1080 29.93 8.07 16.80
N PRO A 1081 28.86 7.26 16.66
CA PRO A 1081 27.52 7.76 16.33
C PRO A 1081 26.88 8.62 17.43
N VAL A 1082 25.96 9.50 17.04
CA VAL A 1082 25.01 10.20 17.93
C VAL A 1082 23.60 9.71 17.60
N ALA A 1083 22.73 9.55 18.60
CA ALA A 1083 21.40 8.98 18.42
C ALA A 1083 20.34 10.02 18.01
N GLY A 1084 19.71 9.81 16.86
CA GLY A 1084 18.57 10.59 16.35
C GLY A 1084 18.27 10.22 14.89
N GLY A 1085 17.00 9.96 14.55
CA GLY A 1085 16.60 9.50 13.21
C GLY A 1085 15.70 10.50 12.48
N VAL A 1086 15.91 10.65 11.17
CA VAL A 1086 15.10 11.46 10.24
C VAL A 1086 15.09 10.76 8.87
N SER A 1087 14.03 10.91 8.07
CA SER A 1087 13.80 10.12 6.84
C SER A 1087 13.85 10.92 5.53
N SER A 1088 14.86 10.62 4.69
CA SER A 1088 14.95 10.96 3.24
C SER A 1088 15.18 12.47 2.89
N PRO A 1089 15.50 12.84 1.63
CA PRO A 1089 16.93 12.92 1.27
C PRO A 1089 17.36 14.23 0.58
N LEU A 1090 18.50 14.79 0.98
CA LEU A 1090 19.26 15.79 0.21
C LEU A 1090 20.76 15.75 0.59
N TRP A 1091 21.62 16.09 -0.37
CA TRP A 1091 23.09 15.98 -0.23
C TRP A 1091 23.70 17.33 0.18
N TYR A 1092 24.59 17.33 1.17
CA TYR A 1092 25.20 18.54 1.72
C TYR A 1092 26.72 18.58 1.53
N PHE A 1093 27.22 19.73 1.09
CA PHE A 1093 28.64 20.11 1.13
C PHE A 1093 28.75 21.36 2.00
N LEU A 1094 29.64 21.36 3.00
CA LEU A 1094 29.75 22.46 3.97
C LEU A 1094 31.20 22.98 4.03
N PRO A 1095 31.42 24.30 3.91
CA PRO A 1095 32.68 24.91 4.28
C PRO A 1095 32.84 24.89 5.81
N ALA A 1096 34.04 24.59 6.31
CA ALA A 1096 34.33 24.66 7.75
C ALA A 1096 34.36 26.13 8.21
N TRP A 1097 33.72 26.43 9.35
CA TRP A 1097 33.67 27.78 9.92
C TRP A 1097 34.72 27.97 11.02
N GLU A 1098 35.44 29.09 10.99
CA GLU A 1098 36.52 29.37 11.93
C GLU A 1098 35.99 29.75 13.33
N LYS A 1099 36.57 29.16 14.38
CA LYS A 1099 36.34 29.53 15.78
C LYS A 1099 37.50 30.37 16.31
N THR A 1100 37.30 31.68 16.46
CA THR A 1100 38.18 32.53 17.30
C THR A 1100 37.45 33.75 17.86
N ASN A 1101 37.30 33.80 19.19
CA ASN A 1101 36.97 35.02 19.93
C ASN A 1101 38.27 35.72 20.37
N LEU A 1102 38.34 37.07 20.33
CA LEU A 1102 38.74 37.97 21.44
C LEU A 1102 39.27 39.36 21.02
N LYS A 1103 38.88 40.38 21.82
CA LYS A 1103 39.48 41.73 22.08
C LYS A 1103 39.01 42.97 21.26
N LYS A 1104 38.95 44.07 22.04
CA LYS A 1104 38.55 45.48 21.80
C LYS A 1104 39.56 46.28 20.92
N PRO A 1105 39.37 47.59 20.57
CA PRO A 1105 38.24 48.52 20.82
C PRO A 1105 37.74 49.39 19.62
N VAL A 1106 36.71 50.20 19.91
CA VAL A 1106 36.11 51.37 19.21
C VAL A 1106 37.06 52.29 18.40
N GLN A 1107 36.66 52.67 17.17
CA GLN A 1107 36.65 54.08 16.69
C GLN A 1107 35.71 54.30 15.48
N TYR A 1108 35.63 55.54 14.96
CA TYR A 1108 34.51 56.09 14.17
C TYR A 1108 34.97 56.73 12.83
N ASP A 1109 34.04 56.79 11.88
CA ASP A 1109 33.78 57.82 10.85
C ASP A 1109 34.34 57.80 9.40
N ASP A 1110 33.52 58.44 8.55
CA ASP A 1110 33.69 59.09 7.24
C ASP A 1110 34.44 58.41 6.05
N SER A 1111 33.67 58.01 5.02
CA SER A 1111 33.61 58.79 3.75
C SER A 1111 32.66 58.22 2.67
N LEU A 1112 31.84 59.10 2.08
CA LEU A 1112 31.15 58.98 0.79
C LEU A 1112 32.10 59.43 -0.37
N PRO A 1113 31.81 59.30 -1.70
CA PRO A 1113 30.48 59.21 -2.35
C PRO A 1113 30.37 58.39 -3.68
N THR A 1114 29.21 58.52 -4.36
CA THR A 1114 28.94 58.33 -5.83
C THR A 1114 29.13 56.93 -6.46
N ALA A 1115 28.09 56.28 -7.03
CA ALA A 1115 27.39 56.53 -8.32
C ALA A 1115 28.13 55.92 -9.55
N SER A 1116 27.48 55.51 -10.64
CA SER A 1116 26.12 55.82 -11.14
C SER A 1116 25.38 54.62 -11.79
N SER A 1117 24.38 54.93 -12.62
CA SER A 1117 23.34 54.11 -13.26
C SER A 1117 23.89 53.15 -14.36
N ASP A 1118 23.13 52.24 -15.00
CA ASP A 1118 21.74 52.40 -15.49
C ASP A 1118 20.86 51.13 -15.62
N ARG A 1119 19.63 51.37 -16.10
CA ARG A 1119 18.37 50.64 -15.88
C ARG A 1119 18.24 49.19 -16.34
N TRP A 1120 17.36 48.51 -15.62
CA TRP A 1120 16.76 47.21 -15.92
C TRP A 1120 15.48 47.32 -16.78
N ARG A 1121 15.02 46.19 -17.32
CA ARG A 1121 13.58 45.88 -17.40
C ARG A 1121 13.31 44.66 -16.50
N ARG A 1122 12.26 44.71 -15.69
CA ARG A 1122 11.80 43.60 -14.83
C ARG A 1122 10.51 42.98 -15.38
N PHE A 1123 10.22 41.75 -14.96
CA PHE A 1123 8.89 41.13 -15.01
C PHE A 1123 8.54 40.68 -13.58
N HIS A 1124 7.25 40.66 -13.27
CA HIS A 1124 6.67 40.39 -11.94
C HIS A 1124 5.22 39.89 -12.12
N PHE A 1125 4.68 39.16 -11.13
CA PHE A 1125 3.39 38.47 -11.21
C PHE A 1125 2.50 38.75 -9.99
N ASN A 1126 1.22 39.04 -10.23
CA ASN A 1126 0.23 39.38 -9.19
C ASN A 1126 -1.05 38.55 -9.37
N PHE A 1127 -1.77 38.27 -8.29
CA PHE A 1127 -3.06 37.57 -8.32
C PHE A 1127 -4.11 38.33 -7.52
N ARG A 1128 -5.15 38.86 -8.16
CA ARG A 1128 -6.21 39.60 -7.45
C ARG A 1128 -7.39 38.67 -7.19
N PHE A 1129 -7.78 38.56 -5.92
CA PHE A 1129 -8.90 37.72 -5.50
C PHE A 1129 -10.03 38.65 -5.08
N ARG A 1130 -11.26 38.41 -5.55
CA ARG A 1130 -12.44 39.25 -5.23
C ARG A 1130 -13.51 38.43 -4.54
N PHE A 1131 -14.06 38.94 -3.44
CA PHE A 1131 -15.08 38.26 -2.66
C PHE A 1131 -16.40 39.05 -2.63
N ARG A 1132 -17.53 38.35 -2.70
CA ARG A 1132 -18.88 38.93 -2.53
C ARG A 1132 -19.82 37.94 -1.83
N GLU A 1133 -20.05 38.14 -0.55
CA GLU A 1133 -21.24 37.57 0.09
C GLU A 1133 -22.48 38.37 -0.34
N THR A 1134 -23.57 37.68 -0.68
CA THR A 1134 -24.88 38.30 -0.95
C THR A 1134 -25.86 37.93 0.16
N ALA A 1135 -25.72 38.61 1.30
CA ALA A 1135 -26.68 38.52 2.39
C ALA A 1135 -28.06 39.05 1.95
N ALA A 1136 -29.05 38.16 1.87
CA ALA A 1136 -30.45 38.53 1.66
C ALA A 1136 -31.00 39.24 2.91
N ARG A 1137 -30.81 40.56 2.98
CA ARG A 1137 -31.49 41.40 3.98
C ARG A 1137 -33.00 41.38 3.74
N ARG A 1138 -33.76 41.42 4.86
CA ARG A 1138 -35.17 41.85 4.87
C ARG A 1138 -35.29 43.32 4.50
#